data_AF-A0A3B0SK14-F1
#
_entry.id   AF-A0A3B0SK14-F1
#
_cell.length_a   1.000
_cell.length_b   1.000
_cell.length_c   1.000
_cell.angle_alpha   90.00
_cell.angle_beta   90.00
_cell.angle_gamma   90.00
#
_symmetry.space_group_name_H-M   'P 1'
#
loop_
_entity.id
_entity.type
_entity.pdbx_description
1 polymer ?
#
loop_
_entity_poly.entity_id
_entity_poly.type
_entity_poly.pdbx_seq_one_letter_code
_entity_poly.pdbx_strand_id
1 'polypeptide(L)'
;MKSPLATGRRARKRASHKKMMNASLLAPLLAAQGCLSVGKEEIPLGATGDDAAASGPGPGPGPGAGSIDPDLNAVDDHVHAAVDQPLLITAAQLQANDVNASSGGLEIVRVFGAVNGTVFLEGGNVRFVPNSGFEGLATFSYEVQDANGAVSTASVEVDVGGVSHGNPEDGAENSVNGQTADANAAERTALLDLAPEAEATHVAVKDGSWFDPNTWANGEVPPEGAKVFIPQGIGVVYDGESTVSLFTVRVDGQLDFATDQNTFMEVDTLIVASTGKLTIGTADNPVAAGVEAVIQIADNGPIDVSWDPQLLSRGVVSQGAIEIYGDQKDAFLKVAIDAMAGDTSLTLEAPPDGWSVGDRLVLTGTKLPVVDWAPAGTKRDIPTEDEEVIITAINGNVITLDRALEFDHDTPRDDLKAYVANYTRNVRFITENADDLPVYQRGHVMFMQSDDVDVRYAEFTDLGRTDKSERAFDVAQLDSVDFDTNVKARYPLHIHRAGVGDQDNPAELVGNAVWGSPGWGVVQHDSNAILADNAVYDAFGAAFSAETGNETGRWVGNIAIKSIGVAGIGFENNPKIGDDVNAFDLGRTGAGFWLQSRMVDLVDNVAAGIPSGQGFVYFSRGPLDEVVGVIPDNAPLPETLNYADEARIFRPSISQFVGNEAFAVGSGFFVVKPGPNQGHDARSLIEDFTAWETRFGIHLEYTGRYTLKDIDLIGTDNGASSSGIFTGQNTFDLVVNNANITGFDIGVDMTKTTNFANFDGDYRYVFVDVDVSDAVTDFTNIDANDQFLTAADLVVGRLEFVSGLEDFPLFETVGAPFFGMNLPGVKTDSIGSIELGQLDPQVYRGEALGNAVEREGYWTLPDGRAVTVFERYFSDRATGELIKQSTFIEIPGGAAWAQQQTELGDPIYHGVLDVNSAAPVAADDFVTVSSGSSVIIDALANDFDPEGDAIAIDGFVHPTNGRVDLNDDGTITYTPDPNFTGADQFWYWVEDDNGNLTKGEVFVTVDI
;
A
#
# COMPACT_ATOMS: atom_id res chain seq x y z
N MET A 1 62.62 -29.70 -9.38
CA MET A 1 63.44 -30.93 -9.18
C MET A 1 62.51 -32.11 -8.90
N LYS A 2 62.95 -33.31 -9.28
CA LYS A 2 62.21 -34.58 -9.39
C LYS A 2 61.62 -35.11 -8.06
N SER A 3 60.36 -35.59 -8.16
CA SER A 3 59.67 -36.83 -7.67
C SER A 3 60.41 -37.84 -6.73
N PRO A 4 59.79 -38.91 -6.14
CA PRO A 4 58.45 -39.50 -6.42
C PRO A 4 57.61 -40.14 -5.24
N LEU A 5 56.31 -40.29 -5.53
CA LEU A 5 55.39 -41.46 -5.41
C LEU A 5 55.49 -42.45 -4.24
N ALA A 6 54.32 -42.73 -3.64
CA ALA A 6 53.84 -44.10 -3.43
C ALA A 6 52.37 -44.20 -3.87
N THR A 7 52.05 -45.26 -4.62
CA THR A 7 50.76 -45.55 -5.26
C THR A 7 50.16 -46.83 -4.67
N GLY A 8 48.85 -46.89 -4.58
CA GLY A 8 48.05 -48.11 -4.40
C GLY A 8 46.70 -47.93 -5.09
N ARG A 9 46.31 -48.86 -5.98
CA ARG A 9 45.31 -48.68 -7.05
C ARG A 9 44.29 -49.84 -7.03
N ARG A 10 43.06 -49.55 -7.50
CA ARG A 10 41.94 -50.43 -7.97
C ARG A 10 40.93 -50.85 -6.87
N ALA A 11 39.60 -50.88 -7.06
CA ALA A 11 38.76 -51.00 -8.27
C ALA A 11 37.31 -50.44 -8.10
N ARG A 12 36.61 -50.28 -9.25
CA ARG A 12 35.29 -49.67 -9.57
C ARG A 12 34.01 -50.36 -9.01
N LYS A 13 32.95 -49.57 -8.77
CA LYS A 13 31.54 -49.65 -9.30
C LYS A 13 30.65 -48.61 -8.58
N ARG A 14 30.16 -47.53 -9.23
CA ARG A 14 28.85 -47.31 -9.91
C ARG A 14 27.57 -47.61 -9.08
N ALA A 15 26.92 -46.54 -8.60
CA ALA A 15 25.47 -46.22 -8.61
C ALA A 15 25.38 -44.71 -8.23
N SER A 16 24.85 -43.72 -8.94
CA SER A 16 23.63 -43.47 -9.74
C SER A 16 22.35 -43.20 -8.92
N HIS A 17 21.77 -42.01 -9.17
CA HIS A 17 20.41 -41.48 -8.86
C HIS A 17 20.24 -40.81 -7.49
N LYS A 18 19.39 -39.79 -7.30
CA LYS A 18 18.81 -38.67 -8.08
C LYS A 18 18.05 -37.83 -7.02
N LYS A 19 17.82 -36.56 -7.33
CA LYS A 19 16.98 -35.57 -6.63
C LYS A 19 15.63 -36.09 -6.08
N MET A 20 15.14 -35.35 -5.06
CA MET A 20 13.78 -34.80 -4.85
C MET A 20 13.00 -35.21 -3.58
N MET A 21 12.48 -34.14 -2.95
CA MET A 21 11.25 -33.99 -2.16
C MET A 21 11.23 -34.50 -0.71
N ASN A 22 10.97 -33.56 0.20
CA ASN A 22 10.21 -33.77 1.43
C ASN A 22 9.29 -32.56 1.64
N ALA A 23 8.11 -32.63 1.04
CA ALA A 23 6.89 -32.16 1.68
C ALA A 23 6.31 -33.36 2.46
N SER A 24 5.85 -33.06 3.67
CA SER A 24 4.80 -33.73 4.47
C SER A 24 4.85 -35.27 4.70
N LEU A 25 5.00 -35.67 5.97
CA LEU A 25 3.93 -36.25 6.81
C LEU A 25 4.42 -37.21 7.91
N LEU A 26 3.79 -37.05 9.08
CA LEU A 26 3.78 -37.99 10.18
C LEU A 26 3.29 -39.39 9.78
N ALA A 27 3.91 -40.38 10.46
CA ALA A 27 3.46 -41.75 10.75
C ALA A 27 3.43 -42.76 9.58
N PRO A 28 3.94 -44.00 9.79
CA PRO A 28 3.02 -45.03 10.32
C PRO A 28 3.65 -46.21 11.10
N LEU A 29 2.80 -46.94 11.84
CA LEU A 29 3.07 -48.33 12.25
C LEU A 29 1.82 -49.21 11.96
N LEU A 30 2.01 -50.13 11.00
CA LEU A 30 1.38 -51.46 10.80
C LEU A 30 -0.16 -51.55 10.57
N ALA A 31 -0.71 -52.43 9.74
CA ALA A 31 -0.19 -53.35 8.73
C ALA A 31 -1.37 -54.02 8.00
N ALA A 32 -1.10 -54.35 6.73
CA ALA A 32 -1.43 -55.60 6.05
C ALA A 32 -2.88 -55.89 5.54
N GLN A 33 -2.87 -56.12 4.22
CA GLN A 33 -3.68 -57.05 3.41
C GLN A 33 -4.96 -56.51 2.74
N GLY A 34 -4.85 -56.31 1.42
CA GLY A 34 -5.58 -57.18 0.48
C GLY A 34 -6.48 -56.54 -0.57
N CYS A 35 -5.90 -56.14 -1.70
CA CYS A 35 -6.36 -56.33 -3.09
C CYS A 35 -7.81 -55.95 -3.55
N LEU A 36 -7.82 -55.06 -4.56
CA LEU A 36 -8.49 -55.14 -5.88
C LEU A 36 -10.03 -54.96 -6.02
N SER A 37 -10.39 -53.76 -6.51
CA SER A 37 -11.22 -53.39 -7.69
C SER A 37 -12.57 -54.07 -8.03
N VAL A 38 -13.39 -53.25 -8.73
CA VAL A 38 -14.61 -53.54 -9.54
C VAL A 38 -15.89 -53.60 -8.69
N GLY A 39 -17.05 -53.02 -9.01
CA GLY A 39 -17.65 -52.35 -10.17
C GLY A 39 -19.18 -52.42 -9.98
N LYS A 40 -19.92 -51.59 -10.73
CA LYS A 40 -21.39 -51.44 -10.79
C LYS A 40 -22.23 -52.73 -10.56
N GLU A 41 -23.40 -52.60 -9.91
CA GLU A 41 -24.76 -52.74 -10.49
C GLU A 41 -25.85 -53.15 -9.46
N GLU A 42 -27.06 -52.60 -9.69
CA GLU A 42 -28.41 -53.15 -9.44
C GLU A 42 -29.09 -53.10 -8.04
N ILE A 43 -29.99 -52.11 -7.94
CA ILE A 43 -31.31 -52.10 -7.26
C ILE A 43 -32.11 -53.35 -7.71
N PRO A 44 -32.88 -54.10 -6.87
CA PRO A 44 -34.25 -53.67 -6.54
C PRO A 44 -35.04 -54.24 -5.32
N LEU A 45 -35.97 -53.38 -4.87
CA LEU A 45 -37.41 -53.58 -4.56
C LEU A 45 -37.90 -54.60 -3.51
N GLY A 46 -38.78 -54.08 -2.63
CA GLY A 46 -40.08 -54.69 -2.27
C GLY A 46 -40.13 -55.29 -0.86
N ALA A 47 -40.70 -54.65 0.17
CA ALA A 47 -42.11 -54.33 0.43
C ALA A 47 -42.85 -55.36 1.33
N THR A 48 -43.82 -54.83 2.08
CA THR A 48 -44.79 -55.43 3.04
C THR A 48 -44.26 -55.56 4.47
N GLY A 49 -44.74 -54.80 5.47
CA GLY A 49 -46.12 -54.52 5.89
C GLY A 49 -46.48 -55.54 6.99
N ASP A 50 -47.05 -55.26 8.16
CA ASP A 50 -47.76 -54.12 8.73
C ASP A 50 -47.78 -54.30 10.27
N ASP A 51 -48.29 -53.26 10.93
CA ASP A 51 -49.09 -53.25 12.16
C ASP A 51 -48.50 -52.57 13.42
N ALA A 52 -49.10 -51.40 13.64
CA ALA A 52 -48.88 -50.36 14.61
C ALA A 52 -49.59 -50.62 15.96
N ALA A 53 -49.19 -49.86 16.99
CA ALA A 53 -50.07 -48.82 17.56
C ALA A 53 -49.42 -48.01 18.70
N ALA A 54 -49.50 -46.68 18.53
CA ALA A 54 -49.77 -45.62 19.53
C ALA A 54 -48.66 -45.22 20.53
N SER A 55 -48.41 -43.94 20.85
CA SER A 55 -48.78 -42.62 20.30
C SER A 55 -48.09 -41.56 21.18
N GLY A 56 -47.45 -40.55 20.59
CA GLY A 56 -46.93 -39.36 21.28
C GLY A 56 -45.92 -38.63 20.38
N PRO A 57 -46.12 -37.34 20.04
CA PRO A 57 -45.44 -36.69 18.92
C PRO A 57 -44.00 -36.32 19.28
N GLY A 58 -43.06 -36.89 18.53
CA GLY A 58 -41.67 -36.43 18.50
C GLY A 58 -41.52 -35.15 17.68
N PRO A 59 -40.41 -34.42 17.89
CA PRO A 59 -40.14 -33.16 17.21
C PRO A 59 -40.05 -33.39 15.71
N GLY A 60 -40.66 -32.49 14.93
CA GLY A 60 -40.62 -32.52 13.48
C GLY A 60 -39.19 -32.47 12.94
N PRO A 61 -38.95 -33.01 11.73
CA PRO A 61 -37.66 -32.96 11.08
C PRO A 61 -37.32 -31.50 10.74
N GLY A 62 -36.05 -31.16 10.93
CA GLY A 62 -35.49 -29.84 10.65
C GLY A 62 -35.63 -29.44 9.17
N PRO A 63 -35.39 -28.15 8.87
CA PRO A 63 -35.45 -27.65 7.51
C PRO A 63 -34.49 -28.46 6.63
N GLY A 64 -34.97 -28.93 5.49
CA GLY A 64 -34.11 -29.50 4.47
C GLY A 64 -33.11 -28.44 4.01
N ALA A 65 -31.88 -28.88 3.75
CA ALA A 65 -30.93 -28.10 2.98
C ALA A 65 -31.64 -27.62 1.69
N GLY A 66 -31.71 -26.31 1.50
CA GLY A 66 -32.27 -25.70 0.31
C GLY A 66 -31.61 -26.29 -0.94
N SER A 67 -32.42 -26.64 -1.93
CA SER A 67 -31.89 -26.91 -3.26
C SER A 67 -31.27 -25.61 -3.78
N ILE A 68 -30.04 -25.67 -4.29
CA ILE A 68 -29.48 -24.58 -5.09
C ILE A 68 -30.35 -24.51 -6.36
N ASP A 69 -31.16 -23.47 -6.47
CA ASP A 69 -31.77 -23.05 -7.73
C ASP A 69 -30.75 -22.08 -8.37
N PRO A 70 -29.99 -22.49 -9.41
CA PRO A 70 -29.01 -21.63 -10.05
C PRO A 70 -29.64 -20.43 -10.79
N ASP A 71 -30.98 -20.38 -10.88
CA ASP A 71 -31.73 -19.31 -11.52
C ASP A 71 -32.41 -18.36 -10.51
N LEU A 72 -32.15 -18.52 -9.19
CA LEU A 72 -32.51 -17.57 -8.14
C LEU A 72 -31.28 -16.74 -7.74
N ASN A 73 -31.31 -15.45 -8.04
CA ASN A 73 -30.25 -14.51 -7.66
C ASN A 73 -30.87 -13.27 -7.00
N ALA A 74 -30.56 -13.09 -5.71
CA ALA A 74 -30.85 -11.84 -5.01
C ALA A 74 -29.78 -10.82 -5.38
N VAL A 75 -30.15 -9.57 -5.65
CA VAL A 75 -29.22 -8.53 -6.10
C VAL A 75 -29.21 -7.40 -5.09
N ASP A 76 -28.01 -6.89 -4.80
CA ASP A 76 -27.81 -5.84 -3.80
C ASP A 76 -28.60 -4.57 -4.12
N ASP A 77 -29.15 -3.94 -3.07
CA ASP A 77 -30.07 -2.81 -3.16
C ASP A 77 -29.48 -1.55 -2.52
N HIS A 78 -29.91 -0.38 -3.02
CA HIS A 78 -29.55 0.91 -2.45
C HIS A 78 -30.80 1.74 -2.11
N VAL A 79 -30.89 2.27 -0.89
CA VAL A 79 -32.02 3.08 -0.40
C VAL A 79 -31.57 4.24 0.48
N HIS A 80 -32.45 5.21 0.73
CA HIS A 80 -32.13 6.38 1.56
C HIS A 80 -33.08 6.48 2.76
N ALA A 81 -32.53 6.77 3.94
CA ALA A 81 -33.23 7.05 5.19
C ALA A 81 -32.94 8.48 5.68
N ALA A 82 -33.86 9.09 6.41
CA ALA A 82 -33.57 10.33 7.12
C ALA A 82 -32.98 10.02 8.51
N VAL A 83 -32.09 10.90 9.00
CA VAL A 83 -31.50 10.81 10.35
C VAL A 83 -32.60 10.64 11.41
N ASP A 84 -32.37 9.72 12.35
CA ASP A 84 -33.28 9.37 13.44
C ASP A 84 -34.70 8.90 13.00
N GLN A 85 -34.93 8.64 11.70
CA GLN A 85 -36.23 8.18 11.20
C GLN A 85 -36.17 6.73 10.73
N PRO A 86 -37.05 5.85 11.25
CA PRO A 86 -37.24 4.52 10.69
C PRO A 86 -37.62 4.57 9.20
N LEU A 87 -36.88 3.83 8.37
CA LEU A 87 -37.19 3.61 6.97
C LEU A 87 -37.97 2.29 6.80
N LEU A 88 -39.08 2.33 6.07
CA LEU A 88 -39.81 1.13 5.66
C LEU A 88 -39.51 0.85 4.18
N ILE A 89 -38.82 -0.24 3.93
CA ILE A 89 -38.44 -0.75 2.60
C ILE A 89 -39.39 -1.89 2.25
N THR A 90 -40.10 -1.77 1.13
CA THR A 90 -41.08 -2.79 0.73
C THR A 90 -40.39 -3.99 0.07
N ALA A 91 -40.97 -5.19 0.19
CA ALA A 91 -40.46 -6.36 -0.53
C ALA A 91 -40.38 -6.13 -2.05
N ALA A 92 -41.32 -5.37 -2.61
CA ALA A 92 -41.30 -5.05 -4.04
C ALA A 92 -40.16 -4.10 -4.45
N GLN A 93 -39.57 -3.35 -3.50
CA GLN A 93 -38.38 -2.52 -3.76
C GLN A 93 -37.13 -3.37 -3.79
N LEU A 94 -36.93 -4.24 -2.79
CA LEU A 94 -35.77 -5.14 -2.73
C LEU A 94 -35.81 -6.20 -3.83
N GLN A 95 -37.00 -6.72 -4.16
CA GLN A 95 -37.14 -7.74 -5.21
C GLN A 95 -37.20 -7.17 -6.63
N ALA A 96 -36.90 -5.88 -6.83
CA ALA A 96 -37.06 -5.22 -8.12
C ALA A 96 -35.98 -5.62 -9.13
N ASN A 97 -34.76 -5.84 -8.63
CA ASN A 97 -33.56 -6.27 -9.36
C ASN A 97 -33.27 -7.78 -9.19
N ASP A 98 -33.92 -8.46 -8.24
CA ASP A 98 -33.85 -9.92 -8.07
C ASP A 98 -34.31 -10.71 -9.30
N VAL A 99 -33.60 -11.79 -9.61
CA VAL A 99 -33.92 -12.71 -10.71
C VAL A 99 -34.45 -14.03 -10.15
N ASN A 100 -35.62 -14.46 -10.64
CA ASN A 100 -36.15 -15.80 -10.39
C ASN A 100 -36.82 -16.36 -11.66
N ALA A 101 -36.18 -17.32 -12.32
CA ALA A 101 -36.72 -17.94 -13.54
C ALA A 101 -37.82 -19.00 -13.25
N SER A 102 -37.94 -19.44 -11.99
CA SER A 102 -38.95 -20.40 -11.54
C SER A 102 -40.32 -19.73 -11.42
N SER A 103 -41.39 -20.41 -11.86
CA SER A 103 -42.75 -19.85 -11.80
C SER A 103 -43.29 -19.83 -10.37
N GLY A 104 -43.00 -18.75 -9.63
CA GLY A 104 -43.44 -18.50 -8.25
C GLY A 104 -42.99 -17.11 -7.80
N GLY A 105 -43.66 -16.50 -6.82
CA GLY A 105 -43.21 -15.22 -6.25
C GLY A 105 -42.04 -15.42 -5.28
N LEU A 106 -41.27 -14.35 -5.04
CA LEU A 106 -40.22 -14.29 -4.04
C LEU A 106 -40.76 -13.82 -2.69
N GLU A 107 -40.27 -14.40 -1.60
CA GLU A 107 -40.56 -13.98 -0.24
C GLU A 107 -39.28 -13.64 0.50
N ILE A 108 -39.17 -12.44 1.09
CA ILE A 108 -38.06 -12.13 2.01
C ILE A 108 -38.30 -12.90 3.31
N VAL A 109 -37.42 -13.83 3.62
CA VAL A 109 -37.55 -14.75 4.77
C VAL A 109 -36.68 -14.36 5.95
N ARG A 110 -35.65 -13.52 5.74
CA ARG A 110 -34.72 -13.11 6.79
C ARG A 110 -34.07 -11.76 6.48
N VAL A 111 -33.73 -11.02 7.53
CA VAL A 111 -32.83 -9.85 7.51
C VAL A 111 -31.83 -9.98 8.66
N PHE A 112 -30.58 -9.57 8.45
CA PHE A 112 -29.49 -9.72 9.43
C PHE A 112 -28.30 -8.82 9.08
N GLY A 113 -27.27 -8.79 9.94
CA GLY A 113 -26.01 -8.10 9.65
C GLY A 113 -26.15 -6.58 9.52
N ALA A 114 -27.02 -5.96 10.31
CA ALA A 114 -27.20 -4.51 10.23
C ALA A 114 -26.02 -3.76 10.86
N VAL A 115 -25.41 -2.86 10.10
CA VAL A 115 -24.38 -1.91 10.51
C VAL A 115 -25.00 -0.51 10.57
N ASN A 116 -24.65 0.28 11.58
CA ASN A 116 -25.15 1.66 11.78
C ASN A 116 -26.68 1.81 11.88
N GLY A 117 -27.37 0.72 12.18
CA GLY A 117 -28.79 0.71 12.53
C GLY A 117 -29.29 -0.67 12.92
N THR A 118 -30.58 -0.78 13.14
CA THR A 118 -31.27 -2.02 13.47
C THR A 118 -32.30 -2.37 12.41
N VAL A 119 -32.29 -3.60 11.92
CA VAL A 119 -33.21 -4.08 10.88
C VAL A 119 -34.24 -5.08 11.42
N PHE A 120 -35.50 -4.97 10.97
CA PHE A 120 -36.60 -5.85 11.34
C PHE A 120 -37.40 -6.27 10.10
N LEU A 121 -37.76 -7.56 10.01
CA LEU A 121 -38.74 -8.03 9.03
C LEU A 121 -40.16 -7.86 9.59
N GLU A 122 -40.96 -6.96 9.03
CA GLU A 122 -42.33 -6.64 9.46
C GLU A 122 -43.34 -6.88 8.32
N GLY A 123 -44.08 -7.99 8.40
CA GLY A 123 -45.17 -8.27 7.46
C GLY A 123 -44.73 -8.47 6.00
N GLY A 124 -43.52 -9.01 5.78
CA GLY A 124 -42.91 -9.21 4.47
C GLY A 124 -42.17 -7.98 3.93
N ASN A 125 -42.15 -6.85 4.66
CA ASN A 125 -41.34 -5.68 4.35
C ASN A 125 -40.20 -5.56 5.36
N VAL A 126 -39.18 -4.77 5.03
CA VAL A 126 -38.04 -4.51 5.91
C VAL A 126 -38.18 -3.13 6.54
N ARG A 127 -38.09 -3.07 7.87
CA ARG A 127 -37.99 -1.82 8.61
C ARG A 127 -36.57 -1.66 9.11
N PHE A 128 -35.87 -0.66 8.60
CA PHE A 128 -34.57 -0.24 9.08
C PHE A 128 -34.73 0.95 10.03
N VAL A 129 -33.98 0.98 11.12
CA VAL A 129 -33.95 2.08 12.10
C VAL A 129 -32.49 2.48 12.28
N PRO A 130 -32.05 3.65 11.78
CA PRO A 130 -30.69 4.10 12.00
C PRO A 130 -30.35 4.22 13.50
N ASN A 131 -29.07 4.07 13.84
CA ASN A 131 -28.58 4.43 15.18
C ASN A 131 -28.85 5.92 15.45
N SER A 132 -29.11 6.28 16.71
CA SER A 132 -29.51 7.66 17.00
C SER A 132 -28.37 8.63 16.73
N GLY A 133 -28.65 9.68 15.97
CA GLY A 133 -27.65 10.68 15.56
C GLY A 133 -26.67 10.21 14.48
N PHE A 134 -26.83 8.98 13.95
CA PHE A 134 -25.99 8.48 12.87
C PHE A 134 -26.37 9.15 11.54
N GLU A 135 -25.37 9.71 10.86
CA GLU A 135 -25.42 10.17 9.46
C GLU A 135 -24.27 9.46 8.73
N GLY A 136 -24.52 8.89 7.54
CA GLY A 136 -23.54 8.06 6.85
C GLY A 136 -24.14 6.78 6.29
N LEU A 137 -23.25 5.89 5.83
CA LEU A 137 -23.64 4.62 5.25
C LEU A 137 -24.01 3.59 6.31
N ALA A 138 -25.22 3.07 6.23
CA ALA A 138 -25.63 1.90 6.99
C ALA A 138 -25.87 0.73 6.04
N THR A 139 -25.63 -0.50 6.48
CA THR A 139 -25.87 -1.68 5.66
C THR A 139 -26.69 -2.71 6.42
N PHE A 140 -27.36 -3.61 5.71
CA PHE A 140 -27.86 -4.88 6.26
C PHE A 140 -28.05 -5.89 5.14
N SER A 141 -28.10 -7.18 5.44
CA SER A 141 -28.40 -8.24 4.45
C SER A 141 -29.82 -8.77 4.57
N TYR A 142 -30.38 -9.25 3.46
CA TYR A 142 -31.65 -9.97 3.40
C TYR A 142 -31.54 -11.29 2.63
N GLU A 143 -32.37 -12.27 2.99
CA GLU A 143 -32.54 -13.51 2.23
C GLU A 143 -33.92 -13.55 1.59
N VAL A 144 -33.97 -13.84 0.28
CA VAL A 144 -35.21 -14.20 -0.44
C VAL A 144 -35.31 -15.70 -0.62
N GLN A 145 -36.53 -16.20 -0.55
CA GLN A 145 -36.88 -17.59 -0.79
C GLN A 145 -37.87 -17.73 -1.94
N ASP A 146 -37.64 -18.71 -2.82
CA ASP A 146 -38.58 -19.05 -3.88
C ASP A 146 -39.69 -20.02 -3.39
N ALA A 147 -40.67 -20.30 -4.26
CA ALA A 147 -41.78 -21.21 -3.94
C ALA A 147 -41.35 -22.68 -3.72
N ASN A 148 -40.12 -23.06 -4.10
CA ASN A 148 -39.55 -24.39 -3.91
C ASN A 148 -38.68 -24.50 -2.65
N GLY A 149 -38.40 -23.37 -1.98
CA GLY A 149 -37.62 -23.29 -0.75
C GLY A 149 -36.13 -23.00 -0.96
N ALA A 150 -35.68 -22.69 -2.18
CA ALA A 150 -34.33 -22.19 -2.45
C ALA A 150 -34.17 -20.77 -1.90
N VAL A 151 -32.98 -20.44 -1.37
CA VAL A 151 -32.69 -19.12 -0.79
C VAL A 151 -31.50 -18.45 -1.48
N SER A 152 -31.55 -17.13 -1.62
CA SER A 152 -30.42 -16.28 -2.05
C SER A 152 -30.31 -15.08 -1.12
N THR A 153 -29.09 -14.60 -0.89
CA THR A 153 -28.78 -13.47 0.01
C THR A 153 -28.30 -12.28 -0.82
N ALA A 154 -28.73 -11.08 -0.45
CA ALA A 154 -28.23 -9.81 -0.97
C ALA A 154 -28.04 -8.81 0.18
N SER A 155 -27.22 -7.79 -0.06
CA SER A 155 -27.01 -6.67 0.84
C SER A 155 -27.92 -5.50 0.48
N VAL A 156 -28.19 -4.64 1.46
CA VAL A 156 -28.89 -3.37 1.28
C VAL A 156 -28.03 -2.30 1.91
N GLU A 157 -27.66 -1.35 1.09
CA GLU A 157 -27.00 -0.13 1.50
C GLU A 157 -28.06 0.96 1.74
N VAL A 158 -27.95 1.62 2.88
CA VAL A 158 -28.89 2.63 3.39
C VAL A 158 -28.11 3.90 3.69
N ASP A 159 -28.21 4.88 2.81
CA ASP A 159 -27.74 6.24 3.09
C ASP A 159 -28.61 6.87 4.19
N VAL A 160 -28.06 7.05 5.40
CA VAL A 160 -28.75 7.69 6.51
C VAL A 160 -28.38 9.17 6.57
N GLY A 161 -29.38 10.02 6.37
CA GLY A 161 -29.15 11.45 6.27
C GLY A 161 -28.87 11.89 4.84
N GLY A 162 -28.62 13.18 4.66
CA GLY A 162 -28.41 13.77 3.35
C GLY A 162 -26.97 13.65 2.90
N VAL A 163 -26.41 12.43 2.89
CA VAL A 163 -25.10 12.19 2.32
C VAL A 163 -25.28 12.13 0.80
N SER A 164 -24.85 13.18 0.12
CA SER A 164 -24.27 13.01 -1.20
C SER A 164 -22.96 12.26 -1.00
N HIS A 165 -22.71 11.17 -1.72
CA HIS A 165 -21.35 10.66 -1.91
C HIS A 165 -20.44 11.87 -2.20
N GLY A 166 -19.51 12.14 -1.27
CA GLY A 166 -18.62 13.29 -1.25
C GLY A 166 -19.32 14.66 -1.27
N ASN A 167 -19.70 15.21 -0.11
CA ASN A 167 -19.65 16.67 0.03
C ASN A 167 -18.21 17.06 0.41
N PRO A 168 -17.55 17.98 -0.32
CA PRO A 168 -16.16 18.40 -0.12
C PRO A 168 -15.71 18.92 1.25
N GLU A 169 -16.58 18.98 2.25
CA GLU A 169 -16.28 19.65 3.52
C GLU A 169 -15.55 18.75 4.53
N ASP A 170 -15.61 17.42 4.41
CA ASP A 170 -14.79 16.54 5.27
C ASP A 170 -13.32 16.45 4.79
N GLY A 171 -13.06 16.84 3.53
CA GLY A 171 -11.71 17.12 3.05
C GLY A 171 -11.15 18.48 3.52
N ALA A 172 -11.91 19.27 4.29
CA ALA A 172 -11.52 20.63 4.67
C ALA A 172 -10.76 20.74 6.00
N GLU A 173 -10.79 19.74 6.88
CA GLU A 173 -10.12 19.82 8.20
C GLU A 173 -8.67 19.29 8.22
N ASN A 174 -8.24 18.57 7.18
CA ASN A 174 -6.93 17.88 7.17
C ASN A 174 -5.83 18.53 6.31
N SER A 175 -5.99 19.79 5.91
CA SER A 175 -4.92 20.55 5.23
C SER A 175 -3.97 21.17 6.26
N VAL A 176 -2.83 20.50 6.51
CA VAL A 176 -1.73 21.09 7.29
C VAL A 176 -0.54 21.40 6.38
N ASN A 177 -0.73 22.40 5.51
CA ASN A 177 0.27 23.39 5.04
C ASN A 177 -0.30 24.36 3.97
N GLY A 178 -1.50 24.90 4.21
CA GLY A 178 -2.01 26.03 3.42
C GLY A 178 -2.50 25.71 2.01
N GLN A 179 -2.65 24.44 1.63
CA GLN A 179 -3.51 24.05 0.52
C GLN A 179 -4.95 24.00 1.02
N THR A 180 -5.60 25.17 1.09
CA THR A 180 -6.94 25.30 1.65
C THR A 180 -7.95 24.45 0.88
N ALA A 181 -9.10 24.14 1.49
CA ALA A 181 -10.28 23.63 0.78
C ALA A 181 -10.60 24.44 -0.52
N ASP A 182 -10.15 25.70 -0.60
CA ASP A 182 -10.26 26.55 -1.79
C ASP A 182 -9.34 26.11 -2.95
N ALA A 183 -8.17 25.51 -2.70
CA ALA A 183 -7.27 25.00 -3.73
C ALA A 183 -7.85 23.76 -4.40
N ASN A 184 -8.34 22.80 -3.60
CA ASN A 184 -9.06 21.63 -4.12
C ASN A 184 -10.34 22.06 -4.87
N ALA A 185 -11.09 23.03 -4.35
CA ALA A 185 -12.26 23.57 -5.03
C ALA A 185 -11.93 24.27 -6.37
N ALA A 186 -10.78 24.96 -6.46
CA ALA A 186 -10.32 25.61 -7.69
C ALA A 186 -9.93 24.59 -8.76
N GLU A 187 -9.19 23.55 -8.40
CA GLU A 187 -8.87 22.43 -9.29
C GLU A 187 -10.12 21.70 -9.74
N ARG A 188 -11.10 21.49 -8.84
CA ARG A 188 -12.38 20.88 -9.23
C ARG A 188 -13.11 21.68 -10.29
N THR A 189 -13.20 22.98 -10.04
CA THR A 189 -13.86 23.91 -10.95
C THR A 189 -13.15 23.93 -12.31
N ALA A 190 -11.82 24.00 -12.30
CA ALA A 190 -11.02 24.02 -13.52
C ALA A 190 -11.20 22.77 -14.38
N LEU A 191 -11.28 21.58 -13.77
CA LEU A 191 -11.57 20.35 -14.50
C LEU A 191 -12.94 20.39 -15.17
N LEU A 192 -14.00 20.71 -14.43
CA LEU A 192 -15.37 20.73 -14.97
C LEU A 192 -15.56 21.84 -16.01
N ASP A 193 -14.81 22.93 -15.92
CA ASP A 193 -14.79 24.02 -16.91
C ASP A 193 -14.21 23.59 -18.27
N LEU A 194 -13.45 22.49 -18.35
CA LEU A 194 -13.01 21.93 -19.63
C LEU A 194 -14.19 21.35 -20.45
N ALA A 195 -15.22 20.85 -19.77
CA ALA A 195 -16.42 20.28 -20.40
C ALA A 195 -17.71 20.81 -19.74
N PRO A 196 -18.07 22.10 -19.95
CA PRO A 196 -19.29 22.67 -19.40
C PRO A 196 -20.52 22.00 -20.02
N GLU A 197 -21.52 21.65 -19.19
CA GLU A 197 -22.77 21.02 -19.66
C GLU A 197 -23.47 21.82 -20.75
N ALA A 198 -23.43 23.15 -20.65
CA ALA A 198 -24.05 24.06 -21.61
C ALA A 198 -23.39 24.03 -23.00
N GLU A 199 -22.17 23.50 -23.11
CA GLU A 199 -21.43 23.35 -24.37
C GLU A 199 -21.50 21.93 -24.94
N ALA A 200 -22.13 20.99 -24.23
CA ALA A 200 -22.31 19.63 -24.71
C ALA A 200 -23.06 19.63 -26.04
N THR A 201 -22.49 18.96 -27.05
CA THR A 201 -23.13 18.78 -28.35
C THR A 201 -24.01 17.54 -28.38
N HIS A 202 -23.71 16.55 -27.52
CA HIS A 202 -24.44 15.30 -27.38
C HIS A 202 -24.67 15.01 -25.90
N VAL A 203 -25.94 14.88 -25.52
CA VAL A 203 -26.35 14.62 -24.13
C VAL A 203 -27.12 13.31 -24.09
N ALA A 204 -26.74 12.40 -23.21
CA ALA A 204 -27.50 11.17 -22.97
C ALA A 204 -28.84 11.52 -22.27
N VAL A 205 -29.93 10.89 -22.69
CA VAL A 205 -31.30 11.18 -22.19
C VAL A 205 -32.01 9.98 -21.58
N LYS A 206 -31.39 8.80 -21.65
CA LYS A 206 -31.86 7.55 -21.05
C LYS A 206 -30.69 6.59 -20.93
N ASP A 207 -30.87 5.54 -20.13
CA ASP A 207 -29.92 4.44 -20.09
C ASP A 207 -29.87 3.69 -21.41
N GLY A 208 -28.68 3.20 -21.78
CA GLY A 208 -28.52 2.32 -22.93
C GLY A 208 -27.13 2.33 -23.55
N SER A 209 -27.02 1.65 -24.70
CA SER A 209 -25.80 1.58 -25.50
C SER A 209 -25.38 2.96 -26.02
N TRP A 210 -24.08 3.23 -25.99
CA TRP A 210 -23.45 4.39 -26.64
C TRP A 210 -23.76 4.43 -28.14
N PHE A 211 -23.85 3.27 -28.78
CA PHE A 211 -24.06 3.11 -30.21
C PHE A 211 -25.56 3.05 -30.61
N ASP A 212 -26.50 3.14 -29.66
CA ASP A 212 -27.93 3.36 -29.96
C ASP A 212 -28.22 4.86 -30.12
N PRO A 213 -28.64 5.34 -31.32
CA PRO A 213 -28.99 6.74 -31.51
C PRO A 213 -30.09 7.23 -30.55
N ASN A 214 -30.95 6.34 -30.03
CA ASN A 214 -32.01 6.73 -29.10
C ASN A 214 -31.50 7.09 -27.69
N THR A 215 -30.25 6.72 -27.34
CA THR A 215 -29.60 7.11 -26.08
C THR A 215 -29.37 8.62 -26.02
N TRP A 216 -29.21 9.26 -27.19
CA TRP A 216 -28.79 10.65 -27.32
C TRP A 216 -29.95 11.59 -27.65
N ALA A 217 -29.97 12.78 -27.06
CA ALA A 217 -31.02 13.80 -27.25
C ALA A 217 -31.30 14.14 -28.72
N ASN A 218 -30.27 14.08 -29.56
CA ASN A 218 -30.34 14.42 -30.98
C ASN A 218 -30.78 13.24 -31.87
N GLY A 219 -30.90 12.03 -31.33
CA GLY A 219 -31.18 10.83 -32.13
C GLY A 219 -29.99 10.40 -33.01
N GLU A 220 -28.76 10.79 -32.64
CA GLU A 220 -27.53 10.54 -33.39
C GLU A 220 -26.41 10.15 -32.40
N VAL A 221 -25.62 9.13 -32.76
CA VAL A 221 -24.42 8.71 -32.01
C VAL A 221 -23.34 9.79 -32.12
N PRO A 222 -22.58 10.12 -31.05
CA PRO A 222 -21.55 11.16 -31.05
C PRO A 222 -20.56 11.03 -32.23
N PRO A 223 -20.44 12.05 -33.10
CA PRO A 223 -19.49 12.09 -34.22
C PRO A 223 -18.14 12.74 -33.83
N GLU A 224 -17.27 12.90 -34.84
CA GLU A 224 -15.95 13.54 -34.71
C GLU A 224 -16.03 14.92 -34.06
N GLY A 225 -15.18 15.16 -33.07
CA GLY A 225 -15.11 16.40 -32.30
C GLY A 225 -16.31 16.63 -31.37
N ALA A 226 -17.11 15.60 -31.07
CA ALA A 226 -18.23 15.73 -30.16
C ALA A 226 -17.78 16.10 -28.74
N LYS A 227 -18.61 16.91 -28.07
CA LYS A 227 -18.56 17.19 -26.63
C LYS A 227 -19.72 16.43 -26.00
N VAL A 228 -19.42 15.31 -25.37
CA VAL A 228 -20.40 14.35 -24.85
C VAL A 228 -20.63 14.62 -23.36
N PHE A 229 -21.88 14.54 -22.94
CA PHE A 229 -22.28 14.64 -21.54
C PHE A 229 -23.23 13.51 -21.15
N ILE A 230 -22.90 12.79 -20.09
CA ILE A 230 -23.71 11.74 -19.44
C ILE A 230 -24.19 12.30 -18.09
N PRO A 231 -25.46 12.74 -17.98
CA PRO A 231 -25.98 13.33 -16.75
C PRO A 231 -26.09 12.33 -15.59
N GLN A 232 -26.13 12.86 -14.35
CA GLN A 232 -26.41 12.07 -13.16
C GLN A 232 -27.72 11.25 -13.30
N GLY A 233 -27.67 9.99 -12.85
CA GLY A 233 -28.80 9.06 -12.93
C GLY A 233 -29.04 8.45 -14.32
N ILE A 234 -28.12 8.64 -15.26
CA ILE A 234 -28.11 7.97 -16.57
C ILE A 234 -26.85 7.11 -16.69
N GLY A 235 -27.03 5.84 -17.06
CA GLY A 235 -25.97 4.88 -17.36
C GLY A 235 -25.82 4.63 -18.86
N VAL A 236 -24.61 4.80 -19.39
CA VAL A 236 -24.31 4.52 -20.80
C VAL A 236 -23.29 3.39 -20.89
N VAL A 237 -23.59 2.39 -21.71
CA VAL A 237 -22.67 1.27 -21.97
C VAL A 237 -21.94 1.51 -23.29
N TYR A 238 -20.61 1.64 -23.24
CA TYR A 238 -19.73 1.66 -24.41
C TYR A 238 -19.47 0.23 -24.89
N ASP A 239 -20.24 -0.20 -25.89
CA ASP A 239 -20.35 -1.60 -26.32
C ASP A 239 -19.94 -1.79 -27.80
N GLY A 240 -18.84 -1.16 -28.21
CA GLY A 240 -18.30 -1.28 -29.57
C GLY A 240 -16.99 -0.52 -29.79
N GLU A 241 -16.52 -0.54 -31.04
CA GLU A 241 -15.26 0.10 -31.46
C GLU A 241 -15.53 1.32 -32.34
N SER A 242 -14.90 2.45 -32.04
CA SER A 242 -15.01 3.70 -32.80
C SER A 242 -13.69 4.47 -32.87
N THR A 243 -13.16 4.64 -34.08
CA THR A 243 -11.98 5.48 -34.36
C THR A 243 -12.35 6.95 -34.59
N VAL A 244 -13.47 7.39 -34.04
CA VAL A 244 -13.92 8.78 -34.11
C VAL A 244 -13.27 9.51 -32.94
N SER A 245 -12.56 10.60 -33.21
CA SER A 245 -11.91 11.38 -32.17
C SER A 245 -12.93 12.25 -31.45
N LEU A 246 -13.25 11.91 -30.20
CA LEU A 246 -14.13 12.70 -29.34
C LEU A 246 -13.33 13.85 -28.72
N PHE A 247 -13.92 15.04 -28.64
CA PHE A 247 -13.23 16.19 -28.04
C PHE A 247 -13.33 16.18 -26.51
N THR A 248 -14.53 16.02 -25.96
CA THR A 248 -14.67 15.81 -24.52
C THR A 248 -15.75 14.78 -24.23
N VAL A 249 -15.57 14.00 -23.17
CA VAL A 249 -16.60 13.15 -22.58
C VAL A 249 -16.67 13.47 -21.10
N ARG A 250 -17.80 14.01 -20.63
CA ARG A 250 -18.05 14.24 -19.20
C ARG A 250 -19.09 13.27 -18.67
N VAL A 251 -18.78 12.64 -17.55
CA VAL A 251 -19.60 11.62 -16.89
C VAL A 251 -19.98 12.08 -15.49
N ASP A 252 -21.24 12.49 -15.32
CA ASP A 252 -21.83 12.79 -14.00
C ASP A 252 -22.74 11.64 -13.52
N GLY A 253 -23.15 10.77 -14.44
CA GLY A 253 -23.83 9.50 -14.19
C GLY A 253 -22.85 8.32 -14.27
N GLN A 254 -23.11 7.36 -15.14
CA GLN A 254 -22.27 6.16 -15.25
C GLN A 254 -21.86 5.89 -16.70
N LEU A 255 -20.60 5.52 -16.89
CA LEU A 255 -20.06 5.02 -18.16
C LEU A 255 -19.44 3.63 -17.93
N ASP A 256 -20.04 2.62 -18.53
CA ASP A 256 -19.57 1.23 -18.43
C ASP A 256 -19.01 0.76 -19.77
N PHE A 257 -17.94 -0.02 -19.76
CA PHE A 257 -17.42 -0.69 -20.96
C PHE A 257 -17.89 -2.14 -20.98
N ALA A 258 -18.28 -2.62 -22.17
CA ALA A 258 -18.62 -4.03 -22.33
C ALA A 258 -17.42 -4.94 -22.03
N THR A 259 -17.64 -6.02 -21.29
CA THR A 259 -16.59 -6.95 -20.84
C THR A 259 -16.47 -8.19 -21.70
N ASP A 260 -17.45 -8.45 -22.58
CA ASP A 260 -17.59 -9.66 -23.38
C ASP A 260 -17.30 -9.46 -24.88
N GLN A 261 -16.94 -8.25 -25.28
CA GLN A 261 -16.58 -7.89 -26.66
C GLN A 261 -15.62 -6.69 -26.69
N ASN A 262 -14.86 -6.58 -27.77
CA ASN A 262 -13.87 -5.52 -27.90
C ASN A 262 -14.52 -4.13 -27.89
N THR A 263 -13.85 -3.20 -27.22
CA THR A 263 -14.22 -1.78 -27.18
C THR A 263 -13.00 -0.92 -27.49
N PHE A 264 -13.22 0.15 -28.25
CA PHE A 264 -12.17 1.10 -28.62
C PHE A 264 -12.76 2.50 -28.65
N MET A 265 -12.31 3.36 -27.73
CA MET A 265 -12.67 4.77 -27.65
C MET A 265 -11.44 5.64 -27.95
N GLU A 266 -11.56 6.54 -28.92
CA GLU A 266 -10.60 7.61 -29.15
C GLU A 266 -11.17 8.94 -28.59
N VAL A 267 -10.44 9.55 -27.65
CA VAL A 267 -10.91 10.74 -26.94
C VAL A 267 -9.75 11.65 -26.59
N ASP A 268 -9.94 12.97 -26.68
CA ASP A 268 -8.97 13.93 -26.15
C ASP A 268 -9.02 13.95 -24.62
N THR A 269 -10.18 14.30 -24.04
CA THR A 269 -10.35 14.38 -22.59
C THR A 269 -11.60 13.63 -22.10
N LEU A 270 -11.42 12.64 -21.23
CA LEU A 270 -12.47 11.96 -20.49
C LEU A 270 -12.47 12.44 -19.04
N ILE A 271 -13.61 12.97 -18.59
CA ILE A 271 -13.81 13.54 -17.26
C ILE A 271 -14.90 12.75 -16.55
N VAL A 272 -14.58 12.22 -15.38
CA VAL A 272 -15.57 11.66 -14.45
C VAL A 272 -15.74 12.68 -13.34
N ALA A 273 -16.93 13.26 -13.21
CA ALA A 273 -17.25 14.21 -12.14
C ALA A 273 -17.35 13.48 -10.80
N SER A 274 -17.41 14.22 -9.69
CA SER A 274 -17.47 13.62 -8.34
C SER A 274 -18.68 12.72 -8.08
N THR A 275 -19.78 12.91 -8.81
CA THR A 275 -20.96 12.03 -8.75
C THR A 275 -20.92 10.90 -9.77
N GLY A 276 -19.94 10.92 -10.67
CA GLY A 276 -19.83 10.00 -11.78
C GLY A 276 -19.10 8.72 -11.41
N LYS A 277 -19.34 7.67 -12.21
CA LYS A 277 -18.61 6.40 -12.14
C LYS A 277 -18.15 5.96 -13.52
N LEU A 278 -16.89 5.52 -13.62
CA LEU A 278 -16.36 4.81 -14.79
C LEU A 278 -16.08 3.36 -14.41
N THR A 279 -16.70 2.43 -15.15
CA THR A 279 -16.53 0.99 -14.96
C THR A 279 -15.93 0.35 -16.21
N ILE A 280 -14.81 -0.36 -16.07
CA ILE A 280 -14.24 -1.21 -17.11
C ILE A 280 -14.00 -2.60 -16.52
N GLY A 281 -15.07 -3.39 -16.45
CA GLY A 281 -15.09 -4.63 -15.67
C GLY A 281 -15.24 -4.39 -14.18
N THR A 282 -15.57 -5.45 -13.44
CA THR A 282 -15.69 -5.49 -11.98
C THR A 282 -15.01 -6.73 -11.43
N ALA A 283 -14.87 -6.85 -10.10
CA ALA A 283 -14.31 -8.05 -9.46
C ALA A 283 -15.03 -9.35 -9.89
N ASP A 284 -16.37 -9.31 -9.97
CA ASP A 284 -17.20 -10.47 -10.36
C ASP A 284 -17.32 -10.66 -11.88
N ASN A 285 -17.08 -9.60 -12.66
CA ASN A 285 -17.19 -9.61 -14.11
C ASN A 285 -16.05 -8.78 -14.74
N PRO A 286 -14.79 -9.27 -14.66
CA PRO A 286 -13.67 -8.59 -15.29
C PRO A 286 -13.80 -8.61 -16.82
N VAL A 287 -13.06 -7.74 -17.52
CA VAL A 287 -12.96 -7.82 -18.98
C VAL A 287 -12.40 -9.18 -19.37
N ALA A 288 -13.18 -9.94 -20.15
CA ALA A 288 -12.92 -11.34 -20.40
C ALA A 288 -11.57 -11.57 -21.11
N ALA A 289 -10.94 -12.71 -20.82
CA ALA A 289 -9.74 -13.15 -21.53
C ALA A 289 -9.93 -13.14 -23.05
N GLY A 290 -9.04 -12.44 -23.77
CA GLY A 290 -9.08 -12.29 -25.23
C GLY A 290 -10.04 -11.21 -25.76
N VAL A 291 -10.69 -10.45 -24.88
CA VAL A 291 -11.43 -9.21 -25.18
C VAL A 291 -10.57 -8.01 -24.79
N GLU A 292 -10.48 -7.00 -25.65
CA GLU A 292 -9.77 -5.76 -25.35
C GLU A 292 -10.73 -4.58 -25.05
N ALA A 293 -10.42 -3.80 -24.03
CA ALA A 293 -11.02 -2.50 -23.76
C ALA A 293 -9.97 -1.40 -23.85
N VAL A 294 -10.06 -0.56 -24.89
CA VAL A 294 -9.03 0.44 -25.20
C VAL A 294 -9.58 1.85 -25.11
N ILE A 295 -8.91 2.69 -24.32
CA ILE A 295 -9.05 4.14 -24.34
C ILE A 295 -7.76 4.72 -24.91
N GLN A 296 -7.85 5.25 -26.13
CA GLN A 296 -6.76 5.93 -26.80
C GLN A 296 -6.94 7.45 -26.64
N ILE A 297 -5.93 8.10 -26.07
CA ILE A 297 -5.87 9.55 -25.96
C ILE A 297 -5.45 10.14 -27.31
N ALA A 298 -6.36 10.89 -27.93
CA ALA A 298 -6.20 11.41 -29.28
C ALA A 298 -5.06 12.44 -29.38
N ASP A 299 -4.36 12.44 -30.51
CA ASP A 299 -3.48 13.53 -30.94
C ASP A 299 -4.27 14.58 -31.74
N ASN A 300 -4.42 15.76 -31.15
CA ASN A 300 -5.13 16.91 -31.70
C ASN A 300 -4.17 18.11 -31.83
N GLY A 301 -2.85 17.85 -31.76
CA GLY A 301 -1.81 18.86 -31.72
C GLY A 301 -1.75 19.65 -30.40
N PRO A 302 -1.12 20.84 -30.42
CA PRO A 302 -0.94 21.69 -29.24
C PRO A 302 -2.24 22.03 -28.51
N ILE A 303 -2.21 21.95 -27.17
CA ILE A 303 -3.34 22.32 -26.31
C ILE A 303 -3.65 23.82 -26.44
N ASP A 304 -4.93 24.16 -26.59
CA ASP A 304 -5.39 25.55 -26.53
C ASP A 304 -5.41 26.04 -25.08
N VAL A 305 -4.35 26.74 -24.67
CA VAL A 305 -4.21 27.29 -23.30
C VAL A 305 -5.26 28.35 -22.94
N SER A 306 -6.04 28.85 -23.91
CA SER A 306 -7.18 29.72 -23.60
C SER A 306 -8.41 28.95 -23.14
N TRP A 307 -8.53 27.69 -23.56
CA TRP A 307 -9.54 26.75 -23.08
C TRP A 307 -9.05 25.99 -21.84
N ASP A 308 -7.79 25.55 -21.85
CA ASP A 308 -7.17 24.80 -20.76
C ASP A 308 -5.94 25.53 -20.20
N PRO A 309 -6.13 26.55 -19.36
CA PRO A 309 -5.03 27.33 -18.79
C PRO A 309 -4.21 26.54 -17.75
N GLN A 310 -4.70 25.39 -17.30
CA GLN A 310 -4.00 24.52 -16.34
C GLN A 310 -3.34 23.30 -17.01
N LEU A 311 -3.48 23.14 -18.32
CA LEU A 311 -3.01 21.97 -19.07
C LEU A 311 -3.54 20.65 -18.47
N LEU A 312 -4.77 20.62 -17.96
CA LEU A 312 -5.43 19.46 -17.35
C LEU A 312 -6.09 18.51 -18.36
N SER A 313 -6.39 18.97 -19.57
CA SER A 313 -7.03 18.20 -20.65
C SER A 313 -6.15 17.04 -21.14
N ARG A 314 -6.52 16.36 -22.23
CA ARG A 314 -5.68 15.34 -22.88
C ARG A 314 -5.36 14.17 -21.95
N GLY A 315 -6.38 13.40 -21.58
CA GLY A 315 -6.25 12.33 -20.61
C GLY A 315 -7.57 11.82 -20.04
N VAL A 316 -7.46 10.89 -19.10
CA VAL A 316 -8.57 10.44 -18.24
C VAL A 316 -8.37 11.07 -16.87
N VAL A 317 -9.31 11.92 -16.47
CA VAL A 317 -9.24 12.63 -15.19
C VAL A 317 -10.53 12.40 -14.42
N SER A 318 -10.43 11.85 -13.22
CA SER A 318 -11.60 11.45 -12.41
C SER A 318 -11.64 12.16 -11.08
N GLN A 319 -12.82 12.67 -10.70
CA GLN A 319 -13.17 13.07 -9.33
C GLN A 319 -14.13 12.08 -8.66
N GLY A 320 -14.66 11.13 -9.42
CA GLY A 320 -15.62 10.14 -8.94
C GLY A 320 -15.06 8.73 -8.99
N ALA A 321 -15.94 7.77 -8.76
CA ALA A 321 -15.61 6.37 -8.60
C ALA A 321 -14.97 5.77 -9.86
N ILE A 322 -13.88 5.03 -9.67
CA ILE A 322 -13.19 4.27 -10.71
C ILE A 322 -13.18 2.79 -10.33
N GLU A 323 -13.74 1.96 -11.19
CA GLU A 323 -13.67 0.50 -11.06
C GLU A 323 -13.18 -0.10 -12.38
N ILE A 324 -11.98 -0.68 -12.38
CA ILE A 324 -11.36 -1.25 -13.57
C ILE A 324 -10.80 -2.63 -13.23
N TYR A 325 -11.27 -3.65 -13.94
CA TYR A 325 -10.84 -5.02 -13.77
C TYR A 325 -10.57 -5.67 -15.13
N GLY A 326 -9.29 -5.80 -15.46
CA GLY A 326 -8.82 -6.61 -16.59
C GLY A 326 -8.75 -8.10 -16.26
N ASP A 327 -8.29 -8.87 -17.24
CA ASP A 327 -7.97 -10.29 -17.09
C ASP A 327 -6.74 -10.44 -16.18
N GLN A 328 -6.89 -11.18 -15.08
CA GLN A 328 -5.85 -11.36 -14.06
C GLN A 328 -4.62 -12.05 -14.65
N LYS A 329 -3.44 -11.52 -14.32
CA LYS A 329 -2.14 -12.05 -14.75
C LYS A 329 -1.08 -11.82 -13.70
N ASP A 330 -0.15 -12.78 -13.57
CA ASP A 330 1.11 -12.56 -12.86
C ASP A 330 1.85 -11.36 -13.49
N ALA A 331 2.23 -10.39 -12.68
CA ALA A 331 2.93 -9.21 -13.19
C ALA A 331 4.38 -9.51 -13.56
N PHE A 332 5.07 -10.35 -12.78
CA PHE A 332 6.43 -10.79 -13.05
C PHE A 332 6.77 -12.08 -12.32
N LEU A 333 7.81 -12.75 -12.79
CA LEU A 333 8.35 -13.96 -12.18
C LEU A 333 9.88 -13.97 -12.23
N LYS A 334 10.49 -14.63 -11.26
CA LYS A 334 11.93 -14.92 -11.25
C LYS A 334 12.25 -16.06 -12.22
N VAL A 335 13.40 -15.99 -12.88
CA VAL A 335 13.89 -17.10 -13.73
C VAL A 335 14.53 -18.19 -12.86
N ALA A 336 14.29 -19.46 -13.17
CA ALA A 336 14.85 -20.59 -12.42
C ALA A 336 16.32 -20.88 -12.76
N ILE A 337 16.79 -20.39 -13.92
CA ILE A 337 18.17 -20.50 -14.39
C ILE A 337 18.55 -19.19 -15.08
N ASP A 338 19.81 -18.79 -14.94
CA ASP A 338 20.36 -17.63 -15.63
C ASP A 338 20.12 -17.76 -17.13
N ALA A 339 19.54 -16.71 -17.72
CA ALA A 339 19.24 -16.64 -19.13
C ALA A 339 20.46 -16.11 -19.87
N MET A 340 20.93 -16.80 -20.90
CA MET A 340 22.19 -16.45 -21.57
C MET A 340 21.98 -15.91 -22.97
N ALA A 341 22.93 -15.12 -23.47
CA ALA A 341 22.90 -14.61 -24.83
C ALA A 341 22.80 -15.78 -25.82
N GLY A 342 21.87 -15.66 -26.77
CA GLY A 342 21.55 -16.70 -27.75
C GLY A 342 20.48 -17.69 -27.32
N ASP A 343 20.04 -17.70 -26.05
CA ASP A 343 18.88 -18.47 -25.63
C ASP A 343 17.61 -17.96 -26.32
N THR A 344 16.68 -18.87 -26.59
CA THR A 344 15.38 -18.58 -27.25
C THR A 344 14.21 -18.98 -26.37
N SER A 345 14.47 -19.25 -25.10
CA SER A 345 13.49 -19.68 -24.13
C SER A 345 13.95 -19.33 -22.72
N LEU A 346 13.01 -18.98 -21.84
CA LEU A 346 13.25 -18.78 -20.41
C LEU A 346 12.63 -19.94 -19.63
N THR A 347 13.29 -20.37 -18.55
CA THR A 347 12.69 -21.28 -17.56
C THR A 347 12.38 -20.47 -16.32
N LEU A 348 11.11 -20.37 -15.95
CA LEU A 348 10.60 -19.62 -14.81
C LEU A 348 10.56 -20.51 -13.55
N GLU A 349 10.58 -19.90 -12.37
CA GLU A 349 10.51 -20.63 -11.09
C GLU A 349 9.18 -21.37 -10.90
N ALA A 350 8.10 -20.79 -11.40
CA ALA A 350 6.77 -21.39 -11.45
C ALA A 350 6.17 -21.27 -12.87
N PRO A 351 5.20 -22.12 -13.24
CA PRO A 351 4.35 -21.85 -14.39
C PRO A 351 3.66 -20.50 -14.21
N PRO A 352 3.68 -19.61 -15.21
CA PRO A 352 3.02 -18.32 -15.09
C PRO A 352 1.50 -18.48 -15.13
N ASP A 353 0.80 -17.71 -14.32
CA ASP A 353 -0.65 -17.58 -14.37
C ASP A 353 -1.09 -16.40 -15.25
N GLY A 354 -2.16 -16.61 -16.02
CA GLY A 354 -2.71 -15.63 -16.98
C GLY A 354 -1.84 -15.28 -18.21
N TRP A 355 -0.56 -15.68 -18.26
CA TRP A 355 0.32 -15.35 -19.40
C TRP A 355 -0.09 -16.09 -20.68
N SER A 356 0.04 -15.39 -21.82
CA SER A 356 -0.40 -15.87 -23.13
C SER A 356 0.64 -15.68 -24.24
N VAL A 357 0.53 -16.48 -25.31
CA VAL A 357 1.33 -16.27 -26.53
C VAL A 357 0.97 -14.91 -27.13
N GLY A 358 1.98 -14.09 -27.43
CA GLY A 358 1.83 -12.71 -27.87
C GLY A 358 2.06 -11.67 -26.77
N ASP A 359 2.12 -12.08 -25.49
CA ASP A 359 2.43 -11.15 -24.41
C ASP A 359 3.83 -10.55 -24.57
N ARG A 360 3.94 -9.25 -24.27
CA ARG A 360 5.17 -8.48 -24.25
C ARG A 360 5.81 -8.59 -22.88
N LEU A 361 7.08 -8.96 -22.86
CA LEU A 361 7.85 -9.15 -21.65
C LEU A 361 9.08 -8.25 -21.66
N VAL A 362 9.54 -7.92 -20.46
CA VAL A 362 10.87 -7.36 -20.23
C VAL A 362 11.64 -8.26 -19.27
N LEU A 363 12.77 -8.78 -19.72
CA LEU A 363 13.74 -9.47 -18.89
C LEU A 363 14.70 -8.43 -18.29
N THR A 364 14.89 -8.43 -16.97
CA THR A 364 15.76 -7.47 -16.28
C THR A 364 17.23 -7.66 -16.64
N GLY A 365 17.93 -6.59 -16.99
CA GLY A 365 19.39 -6.59 -17.08
C GLY A 365 20.04 -6.81 -15.71
N THR A 366 21.14 -7.56 -15.68
CA THR A 366 21.77 -8.00 -14.41
C THR A 366 23.07 -7.29 -14.08
N LYS A 367 23.73 -6.63 -15.05
CA LYS A 367 24.98 -5.91 -14.81
C LYS A 367 24.79 -4.41 -14.69
N LEU A 368 25.50 -3.82 -13.74
CA LEU A 368 25.60 -2.37 -13.64
C LEU A 368 26.55 -1.84 -14.73
N PRO A 369 26.11 -0.99 -15.66
CA PRO A 369 27.01 -0.33 -16.60
C PRO A 369 27.90 0.71 -15.90
N VAL A 370 29.06 0.98 -16.49
CA VAL A 370 29.93 2.08 -16.03
C VAL A 370 29.30 3.41 -16.44
N VAL A 371 29.03 4.28 -15.46
CA VAL A 371 28.44 5.60 -15.68
C VAL A 371 29.51 6.70 -15.60
N ASP A 372 29.69 7.43 -16.69
CA ASP A 372 30.62 8.56 -16.75
C ASP A 372 30.12 9.76 -15.92
N TRP A 373 31.08 10.52 -15.38
CA TRP A 373 30.76 11.77 -14.70
C TRP A 373 30.10 12.77 -15.65
N ALA A 374 29.08 13.46 -15.16
CA ALA A 374 28.43 14.57 -15.83
C ALA A 374 28.08 15.67 -14.81
N PRO A 375 27.95 16.94 -15.25
CA PRO A 375 27.43 18.00 -14.40
C PRO A 375 26.02 17.68 -13.88
N ALA A 376 25.72 18.07 -12.64
CA ALA A 376 24.39 17.87 -12.06
C ALA A 376 23.28 18.48 -12.95
N GLY A 377 22.15 17.79 -13.08
CA GLY A 377 21.03 18.18 -13.94
C GLY A 377 21.19 17.80 -15.41
N THR A 378 22.31 17.20 -15.83
CA THR A 378 22.49 16.75 -17.22
C THR A 378 21.68 15.48 -17.48
N LYS A 379 20.77 15.50 -18.48
CA LYS A 379 20.06 14.29 -18.95
C LYS A 379 21.05 13.19 -19.32
N ARG A 380 20.81 11.97 -18.83
CA ARG A 380 21.61 10.81 -19.20
C ARG A 380 20.75 9.79 -19.91
N ASP A 381 21.34 9.22 -20.96
CA ASP A 381 20.82 8.06 -21.66
C ASP A 381 21.85 6.96 -21.42
N ILE A 382 21.55 6.05 -20.50
CA ILE A 382 22.47 5.03 -20.01
C ILE A 382 21.94 3.68 -20.50
N PRO A 383 22.71 2.96 -21.34
CA PRO A 383 22.28 1.64 -21.79
C PRO A 383 22.29 0.67 -20.62
N THR A 384 21.20 -0.07 -20.50
CA THR A 384 20.99 -1.18 -19.58
C THR A 384 20.92 -2.49 -20.39
N GLU A 385 20.99 -3.63 -19.71
CA GLU A 385 20.96 -4.95 -20.36
C GLU A 385 19.56 -5.58 -20.36
N ASP A 386 18.51 -4.84 -20.00
CA ASP A 386 17.15 -5.34 -20.11
C ASP A 386 16.76 -5.66 -21.56
N GLU A 387 15.88 -6.64 -21.72
CA GLU A 387 15.48 -7.15 -23.03
C GLU A 387 13.97 -7.26 -23.19
N GLU A 388 13.45 -6.50 -24.15
CA GLU A 388 12.07 -6.61 -24.63
C GLU A 388 11.92 -7.82 -25.57
N VAL A 389 11.00 -8.72 -25.24
CA VAL A 389 10.76 -9.97 -25.97
C VAL A 389 9.26 -10.31 -26.00
N ILE A 390 8.85 -11.16 -26.94
CA ILE A 390 7.45 -11.60 -27.08
C ILE A 390 7.36 -13.12 -26.88
N ILE A 391 6.34 -13.57 -26.15
CA ILE A 391 6.06 -15.00 -25.98
C ILE A 391 5.57 -15.61 -27.29
N THR A 392 6.22 -16.68 -27.76
CA THR A 392 5.78 -17.48 -28.93
C THR A 392 5.23 -18.86 -28.57
N ALA A 393 5.55 -19.39 -27.38
CA ALA A 393 4.99 -20.63 -26.86
C ALA A 393 5.16 -20.73 -25.34
N ILE A 394 4.24 -21.43 -24.66
CA ILE A 394 4.30 -21.73 -23.21
C ILE A 394 4.17 -23.24 -23.03
N ASN A 395 5.03 -23.84 -22.21
CA ASN A 395 4.99 -25.25 -21.85
C ASN A 395 5.36 -25.45 -20.38
N GLY A 396 4.36 -25.40 -19.49
CA GLY A 396 4.59 -25.36 -18.04
C GLY A 396 5.34 -24.08 -17.67
N ASN A 397 6.44 -24.21 -16.95
CA ASN A 397 7.30 -23.10 -16.55
C ASN A 397 8.38 -22.73 -17.59
N VAL A 398 8.24 -23.14 -18.85
CA VAL A 398 9.16 -22.78 -19.92
C VAL A 398 8.42 -21.97 -20.98
N ILE A 399 8.89 -20.75 -21.23
CA ILE A 399 8.38 -19.89 -22.30
C ILE A 399 9.39 -19.80 -23.44
N THR A 400 8.91 -19.74 -24.68
CA THR A 400 9.73 -19.55 -25.89
C THR A 400 9.57 -18.12 -26.37
N LEU A 401 10.69 -17.51 -26.79
CA LEU A 401 10.77 -16.11 -27.19
C LEU A 401 10.71 -15.97 -28.72
N ASP A 402 10.38 -14.79 -29.21
CA ASP A 402 10.31 -14.45 -30.64
C ASP A 402 11.69 -14.26 -31.29
N ARG A 403 12.67 -13.89 -30.49
CA ARG A 403 14.09 -13.76 -30.87
C ARG A 403 15.01 -14.41 -29.84
N ALA A 404 16.28 -14.51 -30.21
CA ALA A 404 17.30 -14.91 -29.23
C ALA A 404 17.68 -13.71 -28.35
N LEU A 405 18.05 -13.99 -27.10
CA LEU A 405 18.58 -12.99 -26.17
C LEU A 405 19.91 -12.42 -26.67
N GLU A 406 20.11 -11.14 -26.43
CA GLU A 406 21.32 -10.40 -26.82
C GLU A 406 22.37 -10.39 -25.71
N PHE A 407 21.94 -10.37 -24.45
CA PHE A 407 22.81 -10.23 -23.28
C PHE A 407 22.86 -11.52 -22.45
N ASP A 408 23.95 -11.65 -21.70
CA ASP A 408 24.06 -12.65 -20.65
C ASP A 408 23.42 -12.05 -19.39
N HIS A 409 22.49 -12.79 -18.77
CA HIS A 409 21.80 -12.41 -17.54
C HIS A 409 22.30 -13.26 -16.38
N ASP A 410 23.63 -13.46 -16.30
CA ASP A 410 24.29 -14.25 -15.28
C ASP A 410 24.46 -13.44 -13.98
N THR A 411 24.14 -14.09 -12.87
CA THR A 411 24.13 -13.44 -11.56
C THR A 411 25.41 -13.74 -10.79
N PRO A 412 25.78 -12.90 -9.81
CA PRO A 412 27.01 -13.12 -9.02
C PRO A 412 26.94 -14.36 -8.11
N ARG A 413 25.74 -14.93 -7.88
CA ARG A 413 25.50 -16.07 -6.98
C ARG A 413 24.34 -16.93 -7.46
N ASP A 414 24.43 -18.26 -7.28
CA ASP A 414 23.48 -19.25 -7.81
C ASP A 414 22.01 -19.06 -7.36
N ASP A 415 21.77 -18.47 -6.19
CA ASP A 415 20.44 -18.20 -5.61
C ASP A 415 19.86 -16.83 -6.02
N LEU A 416 20.68 -15.94 -6.60
CA LEU A 416 20.22 -14.68 -7.18
C LEU A 416 19.85 -14.91 -8.65
N LYS A 417 18.79 -14.30 -9.15
CA LYS A 417 18.26 -14.55 -10.49
C LYS A 417 17.63 -13.27 -11.05
N ALA A 418 17.64 -13.16 -12.39
CA ALA A 418 16.90 -12.14 -13.10
C ALA A 418 15.38 -12.33 -12.94
N TYR A 419 14.64 -11.26 -13.18
CA TYR A 419 13.18 -11.26 -13.25
C TYR A 419 12.71 -11.02 -14.67
N VAL A 420 11.55 -11.55 -15.01
CA VAL A 420 10.86 -11.25 -16.25
C VAL A 420 9.44 -10.76 -15.93
N ALA A 421 9.14 -9.54 -16.36
CA ALA A 421 7.86 -8.87 -16.14
C ALA A 421 7.02 -8.87 -17.41
N ASN A 422 5.69 -8.98 -17.25
CA ASN A 422 4.70 -8.99 -18.32
C ASN A 422 3.92 -7.69 -18.35
N TYR A 423 3.96 -7.01 -19.50
CA TYR A 423 3.36 -5.68 -19.70
C TYR A 423 2.13 -5.69 -20.60
N THR A 424 1.61 -6.87 -20.98
CA THR A 424 0.36 -6.96 -21.75
C THR A 424 -0.82 -7.08 -20.80
N ARG A 425 -1.76 -6.13 -20.91
CA ARG A 425 -3.10 -6.23 -20.32
C ARG A 425 -4.17 -6.02 -21.37
N ASN A 426 -5.40 -6.45 -21.06
CA ASN A 426 -6.52 -6.35 -21.98
C ASN A 426 -7.38 -5.08 -21.75
N VAL A 427 -7.22 -4.39 -20.63
CA VAL A 427 -7.64 -2.99 -20.46
C VAL A 427 -6.45 -2.08 -20.71
N ARG A 428 -6.55 -1.15 -21.66
CA ARG A 428 -5.40 -0.39 -22.19
C ARG A 428 -5.70 1.09 -22.31
N PHE A 429 -4.82 1.90 -21.74
CA PHE A 429 -4.76 3.35 -21.89
C PHE A 429 -3.50 3.70 -22.68
N ILE A 430 -3.65 4.35 -23.82
CA ILE A 430 -2.54 4.61 -24.74
C ILE A 430 -2.61 6.03 -25.32
N THR A 431 -1.46 6.61 -25.69
CA THR A 431 -1.42 7.82 -26.52
C THR A 431 -1.42 7.45 -28.00
N GLU A 432 -2.23 8.13 -28.81
CA GLU A 432 -2.18 8.01 -30.28
C GLU A 432 -0.81 8.45 -30.84
N ASN A 433 -0.23 7.70 -31.79
CA ASN A 433 1.02 8.08 -32.49
C ASN A 433 2.23 8.39 -31.58
N ALA A 434 2.31 7.77 -30.40
CA ALA A 434 3.24 8.17 -29.35
C ALA A 434 4.74 8.17 -29.72
N ASP A 435 5.16 7.33 -30.66
CA ASP A 435 6.54 7.23 -31.15
C ASP A 435 7.04 8.52 -31.81
N ASP A 436 6.14 9.25 -32.49
CA ASP A 436 6.46 10.47 -33.25
C ASP A 436 6.03 11.75 -32.51
N LEU A 437 5.37 11.61 -31.35
CA LEU A 437 4.80 12.72 -30.60
C LEU A 437 5.82 13.41 -29.67
N PRO A 438 5.84 14.76 -29.63
CA PRO A 438 6.49 15.49 -28.55
C PRO A 438 5.86 15.14 -27.20
N VAL A 439 6.70 15.02 -26.16
CA VAL A 439 6.27 14.66 -24.79
C VAL A 439 5.08 15.49 -24.30
N TYR A 440 5.11 16.81 -24.49
CA TYR A 440 4.05 17.72 -24.03
C TYR A 440 2.67 17.50 -24.67
N GLN A 441 2.55 16.65 -25.71
CA GLN A 441 1.28 16.30 -26.36
C GLN A 441 0.73 14.94 -25.95
N ARG A 442 1.46 14.16 -25.14
CA ARG A 442 1.02 12.84 -24.68
C ARG A 442 -0.19 12.93 -23.73
N GLY A 443 -0.97 11.85 -23.70
CA GLY A 443 -2.06 11.65 -22.74
C GLY A 443 -1.55 11.43 -21.32
N HIS A 444 -2.45 11.47 -20.34
CA HIS A 444 -2.14 11.14 -18.95
C HIS A 444 -3.38 10.58 -18.24
N VAL A 445 -3.20 9.99 -17.06
CA VAL A 445 -4.30 9.55 -16.20
C VAL A 445 -4.11 10.14 -14.80
N MET A 446 -5.20 10.68 -14.26
CA MET A 446 -5.21 11.28 -12.92
C MET A 446 -6.55 10.96 -12.23
N PHE A 447 -6.49 10.20 -11.15
CA PHE A 447 -7.62 9.98 -10.25
C PHE A 447 -7.44 10.94 -9.08
N MET A 448 -8.29 11.96 -9.02
CA MET A 448 -8.11 13.11 -8.15
C MET A 448 -9.22 13.21 -7.09
N GLN A 449 -8.84 13.48 -5.85
CA GLN A 449 -9.77 13.88 -4.78
C GLN A 449 -10.88 12.86 -4.45
N SER A 450 -10.67 11.60 -4.80
CA SER A 450 -11.53 10.47 -4.46
C SER A 450 -10.65 9.26 -4.18
N ASP A 451 -10.95 8.58 -3.09
CA ASP A 451 -10.37 7.32 -2.61
C ASP A 451 -11.08 6.08 -3.15
N ASP A 452 -12.30 6.24 -3.70
CA ASP A 452 -13.05 5.22 -4.45
C ASP A 452 -12.42 4.93 -5.83
N VAL A 453 -11.23 4.32 -5.78
CA VAL A 453 -10.41 3.97 -6.93
C VAL A 453 -9.93 2.54 -6.76
N ASP A 454 -10.38 1.65 -7.63
CA ASP A 454 -9.88 0.29 -7.75
C ASP A 454 -9.53 -0.01 -9.21
N VAL A 455 -8.23 -0.13 -9.49
CA VAL A 455 -7.71 -0.40 -10.84
C VAL A 455 -6.83 -1.62 -10.82
N ARG A 456 -7.33 -2.69 -11.46
CA ARG A 456 -6.66 -3.97 -11.55
C ARG A 456 -6.39 -4.41 -12.96
N TYR A 457 -5.17 -4.88 -13.18
CA TYR A 457 -4.74 -5.52 -14.42
C TYR A 457 -4.97 -4.64 -15.66
N ALA A 458 -4.66 -3.34 -15.57
CA ALA A 458 -4.69 -2.39 -16.68
C ALA A 458 -3.29 -1.99 -17.15
N GLU A 459 -3.16 -1.66 -18.44
CA GLU A 459 -1.92 -1.22 -19.07
C GLU A 459 -1.99 0.28 -19.41
N PHE A 460 -0.90 0.99 -19.12
CA PHE A 460 -0.70 2.43 -19.35
C PHE A 460 0.58 2.62 -20.16
N THR A 461 0.44 2.78 -21.48
CA THR A 461 1.59 2.78 -22.41
C THR A 461 1.75 4.11 -23.11
N ASP A 462 2.98 4.64 -23.08
CA ASP A 462 3.38 5.92 -23.65
C ASP A 462 2.50 7.10 -23.23
N LEU A 463 2.04 7.06 -21.98
CA LEU A 463 1.36 8.15 -21.31
C LEU A 463 2.35 8.98 -20.49
N GLY A 464 1.83 10.05 -19.91
CA GLY A 464 2.59 11.04 -19.16
C GLY A 464 3.17 12.12 -20.09
N ARG A 465 3.08 13.36 -19.64
CA ARG A 465 3.66 14.53 -20.32
C ARG A 465 4.39 15.51 -19.40
N THR A 466 4.48 15.22 -18.11
CA THR A 466 5.48 15.84 -17.23
C THR A 466 6.84 15.25 -17.56
N ASP A 467 7.73 16.02 -18.18
CA ASP A 467 9.08 15.58 -18.55
C ASP A 467 10.04 15.82 -17.38
N LYS A 468 10.48 14.76 -16.70
CA LYS A 468 11.43 14.88 -15.57
C LYS A 468 12.89 15.09 -16.02
N SER A 469 13.17 15.01 -17.32
CA SER A 469 14.48 15.37 -17.89
C SER A 469 14.68 16.88 -17.97
N GLU A 470 13.60 17.64 -17.89
CA GLU A 470 13.59 19.09 -17.76
C GLU A 470 12.95 19.49 -16.42
N ARG A 471 12.99 20.77 -16.09
CA ARG A 471 12.37 21.28 -14.85
C ARG A 471 10.86 21.33 -15.04
N ALA A 472 10.12 20.76 -14.10
CA ALA A 472 8.66 20.84 -14.04
C ALA A 472 8.21 21.90 -13.03
N PHE A 473 7.05 22.50 -13.27
CA PHE A 473 6.53 23.62 -12.47
C PHE A 473 5.07 23.39 -12.08
N ASP A 474 4.69 23.94 -10.92
CA ASP A 474 3.30 24.11 -10.56
C ASP A 474 2.70 25.27 -11.36
N VAL A 475 1.56 25.05 -12.01
CA VAL A 475 0.91 26.07 -12.85
C VAL A 475 0.69 27.38 -12.08
N ALA A 476 0.30 27.27 -10.81
CA ALA A 476 0.02 28.41 -9.94
C ALA A 476 1.23 29.34 -9.72
N GLN A 477 2.45 28.85 -9.96
CA GLN A 477 3.70 29.61 -9.77
C GLN A 477 4.17 30.32 -11.05
N LEU A 478 3.46 30.16 -12.18
CA LEU A 478 3.87 30.69 -13.48
C LEU A 478 3.15 32.00 -13.85
N ASP A 479 3.90 32.96 -14.40
CA ASP A 479 3.36 34.22 -14.93
C ASP A 479 2.58 34.00 -16.25
N SER A 480 2.93 32.96 -17.00
CA SER A 480 2.33 32.59 -18.28
C SER A 480 2.45 31.09 -18.54
N VAL A 481 1.43 30.51 -19.16
CA VAL A 481 1.38 29.12 -19.59
C VAL A 481 1.26 29.07 -21.11
N ASP A 482 2.24 28.44 -21.76
CA ASP A 482 2.21 28.06 -23.17
C ASP A 482 1.91 26.55 -23.31
N PHE A 483 1.52 26.10 -24.51
CA PHE A 483 1.09 24.71 -24.76
C PHE A 483 2.19 23.65 -24.50
N ASP A 484 3.46 24.05 -24.49
CA ASP A 484 4.64 23.22 -24.24
C ASP A 484 5.26 23.46 -22.86
N THR A 485 4.54 24.16 -21.97
CA THR A 485 4.97 24.35 -20.58
C THR A 485 5.04 22.99 -19.86
N ASN A 486 6.19 22.68 -19.27
CA ASN A 486 6.37 21.45 -18.50
C ASN A 486 5.75 21.58 -17.10
N VAL A 487 4.51 21.12 -16.97
CA VAL A 487 3.73 21.17 -15.72
C VAL A 487 3.82 19.85 -14.98
N LYS A 488 3.86 19.88 -13.65
CA LYS A 488 3.83 18.68 -12.78
C LYS A 488 2.50 17.92 -12.90
N ALA A 489 2.43 16.73 -12.30
CA ALA A 489 1.22 15.94 -12.12
C ALA A 489 0.57 15.35 -13.40
N ARG A 490 1.24 15.35 -14.56
CA ARG A 490 0.74 14.72 -15.80
C ARG A 490 1.49 13.41 -16.05
N TYR A 491 1.16 12.39 -15.27
CA TYR A 491 1.84 11.08 -15.27
C TYR A 491 0.97 9.97 -15.90
N PRO A 492 1.54 8.80 -16.23
CA PRO A 492 0.79 7.67 -16.76
C PRO A 492 -0.33 7.16 -15.85
N LEU A 493 -0.07 7.11 -14.54
CA LEU A 493 -1.02 6.66 -13.51
C LEU A 493 -0.77 7.45 -12.22
N HIS A 494 -1.73 8.26 -11.79
CA HIS A 494 -1.55 9.21 -10.70
C HIS A 494 -2.78 9.25 -9.78
N ILE A 495 -2.62 8.86 -8.51
CA ILE A 495 -3.56 9.15 -7.43
C ILE A 495 -3.21 10.51 -6.85
N HIS A 496 -4.10 11.47 -7.04
CA HIS A 496 -3.86 12.87 -6.78
C HIS A 496 -4.78 13.40 -5.68
N ARG A 497 -4.25 13.56 -4.47
CA ARG A 497 -4.97 14.12 -3.32
C ARG A 497 -6.25 13.38 -2.99
N ALA A 498 -6.25 12.04 -3.08
CA ALA A 498 -7.38 11.22 -2.67
C ALA A 498 -7.67 11.33 -1.15
N GLY A 499 -6.71 11.87 -0.40
CA GLY A 499 -6.82 12.07 1.04
C GLY A 499 -6.11 10.96 1.81
N VAL A 500 -5.66 11.32 3.01
CA VAL A 500 -4.98 10.40 3.94
C VAL A 500 -5.83 10.12 5.18
N GLY A 501 -7.06 10.64 5.26
CA GLY A 501 -7.90 10.54 6.45
C GLY A 501 -8.64 9.21 6.58
N ASP A 502 -8.98 8.58 5.46
CA ASP A 502 -9.62 7.27 5.44
C ASP A 502 -8.53 6.18 5.36
N GLN A 503 -8.21 5.57 6.50
CA GLN A 503 -7.25 4.46 6.55
C GLN A 503 -7.88 3.11 6.14
N ASP A 504 -9.20 2.97 6.32
CA ASP A 504 -9.92 1.70 6.14
C ASP A 504 -10.18 1.40 4.65
N ASN A 505 -10.35 2.45 3.84
CA ASN A 505 -10.65 2.39 2.40
C ASN A 505 -9.52 3.02 1.55
N PRO A 506 -8.33 2.40 1.46
CA PRO A 506 -7.27 2.89 0.58
C PRO A 506 -7.65 2.75 -0.91
N ALA A 507 -7.17 3.67 -1.74
CA ALA A 507 -7.20 3.49 -3.19
C ALA A 507 -6.34 2.28 -3.60
N GLU A 508 -6.83 1.42 -4.49
CA GLU A 508 -6.16 0.17 -4.88
C GLU A 508 -5.68 0.19 -6.34
N LEU A 509 -4.38 -0.05 -6.53
CA LEU A 509 -3.77 -0.28 -7.85
C LEU A 509 -3.07 -1.64 -7.84
N VAL A 510 -3.65 -2.65 -8.50
CA VAL A 510 -3.18 -4.04 -8.43
C VAL A 510 -2.85 -4.63 -9.81
N GLY A 511 -1.66 -5.21 -9.99
CA GLY A 511 -1.36 -5.97 -11.20
C GLY A 511 -1.18 -5.12 -12.48
N ASN A 512 -1.06 -3.79 -12.36
CA ASN A 512 -1.02 -2.88 -13.51
C ASN A 512 0.34 -2.85 -14.20
N ALA A 513 0.36 -2.42 -15.46
CA ALA A 513 1.58 -2.28 -16.26
C ALA A 513 1.72 -0.83 -16.76
N VAL A 514 2.85 -0.19 -16.48
CA VAL A 514 3.22 1.12 -17.04
C VAL A 514 4.45 0.97 -17.92
N TRP A 515 4.40 1.51 -19.14
CA TRP A 515 5.50 1.44 -20.10
C TRP A 515 5.77 2.81 -20.75
N GLY A 516 7.02 3.27 -20.69
CA GLY A 516 7.49 4.42 -21.49
C GLY A 516 7.05 5.77 -20.94
N SER A 517 7.40 6.07 -19.67
CA SER A 517 7.08 7.36 -19.04
C SER A 517 8.20 8.39 -19.22
N PRO A 518 7.92 9.61 -19.73
CA PRO A 518 8.89 10.71 -19.74
C PRO A 518 9.10 11.35 -18.36
N GLY A 519 8.33 10.90 -17.36
CA GLY A 519 8.39 11.35 -15.98
C GLY A 519 8.23 10.18 -15.02
N TRP A 520 7.54 10.43 -13.91
CA TRP A 520 7.23 9.36 -12.97
C TRP A 520 6.25 8.34 -13.58
N GLY A 521 6.33 7.08 -13.17
CA GLY A 521 5.47 5.99 -13.66
C GLY A 521 4.13 5.95 -12.93
N VAL A 522 4.13 5.38 -11.73
CA VAL A 522 2.99 5.36 -10.79
C VAL A 522 3.24 6.38 -9.69
N VAL A 523 2.26 7.24 -9.43
CA VAL A 523 2.40 8.35 -8.48
C VAL A 523 1.26 8.33 -7.47
N GLN A 524 1.63 8.44 -6.20
CA GLN A 524 0.74 8.67 -5.07
C GLN A 524 1.09 10.04 -4.48
N HIS A 525 0.10 10.92 -4.36
CA HIS A 525 0.28 12.27 -3.87
C HIS A 525 -0.81 12.57 -2.85
N ASP A 526 -0.46 12.81 -1.59
CA ASP A 526 -1.41 13.17 -0.52
C ASP A 526 -2.62 12.20 -0.46
N SER A 527 -2.30 10.90 -0.40
CA SER A 527 -3.30 9.83 -0.52
C SER A 527 -2.93 8.63 0.35
N ASN A 528 -3.92 7.84 0.77
CA ASN A 528 -3.77 6.48 1.28
C ASN A 528 -3.99 5.48 0.13
N ALA A 529 -3.03 4.60 -0.15
CA ALA A 529 -3.14 3.68 -1.29
C ALA A 529 -2.40 2.35 -1.09
N ILE A 530 -2.95 1.29 -1.70
CA ILE A 530 -2.31 -0.01 -1.86
C ILE A 530 -1.85 -0.16 -3.31
N LEU A 531 -0.53 -0.32 -3.49
CA LEU A 531 0.08 -0.65 -4.78
C LEU A 531 0.59 -2.09 -4.71
N ALA A 532 -0.09 -3.04 -5.36
CA ALA A 532 0.32 -4.44 -5.34
C ALA A 532 0.62 -4.98 -6.74
N ASP A 533 1.69 -5.75 -6.89
CA ASP A 533 1.99 -6.49 -8.13
C ASP A 533 2.05 -5.59 -9.40
N ASN A 534 2.42 -4.32 -9.29
CA ASN A 534 2.52 -3.44 -10.46
C ASN A 534 3.90 -3.54 -11.12
N ALA A 535 3.94 -3.43 -12.44
CA ALA A 535 5.16 -3.43 -13.23
C ALA A 535 5.35 -2.09 -13.96
N VAL A 536 6.49 -1.43 -13.75
CA VAL A 536 6.85 -0.17 -14.44
C VAL A 536 8.14 -0.38 -15.22
N TYR A 537 8.13 -0.03 -16.51
CA TYR A 537 9.30 -0.09 -17.38
C TYR A 537 9.55 1.23 -18.10
N ASP A 538 10.82 1.58 -18.24
CA ASP A 538 11.32 2.73 -19.02
C ASP A 538 10.73 4.06 -18.54
N ALA A 539 10.90 4.34 -17.26
CA ALA A 539 10.48 5.60 -16.63
C ALA A 539 11.66 6.57 -16.47
N PHE A 540 11.50 7.80 -16.95
CA PHE A 540 12.48 8.87 -16.71
C PHE A 540 12.18 9.57 -15.38
N GLY A 541 13.05 9.44 -14.39
CA GLY A 541 12.88 10.01 -13.06
C GLY A 541 12.70 8.93 -12.01
N ALA A 542 11.47 8.53 -11.70
CA ALA A 542 11.17 7.49 -10.72
C ALA A 542 10.07 6.56 -11.26
N ALA A 543 10.22 5.25 -11.08
CA ALA A 543 9.18 4.31 -11.50
C ALA A 543 7.94 4.42 -10.60
N PHE A 544 8.14 4.46 -9.28
CA PHE A 544 7.12 4.70 -8.26
C PHE A 544 7.47 5.93 -7.43
N SER A 545 6.49 6.77 -7.11
CA SER A 545 6.71 8.03 -6.38
C SER A 545 5.61 8.34 -5.36
N ALA A 546 6.01 8.57 -4.10
CA ALA A 546 5.21 9.26 -3.08
C ALA A 546 5.69 10.72 -2.97
N GLU A 547 4.83 11.69 -3.30
CA GLU A 547 5.23 13.05 -3.71
C GLU A 547 5.38 14.07 -2.57
N THR A 548 4.50 14.11 -1.57
CA THR A 548 4.43 15.23 -0.60
C THR A 548 4.93 14.91 0.80
N GLY A 549 4.86 13.65 1.21
CA GLY A 549 5.45 13.11 2.43
C GLY A 549 4.46 12.69 3.52
N ASN A 550 3.18 12.93 3.34
CA ASN A 550 2.11 12.53 4.25
C ASN A 550 1.35 11.28 3.79
N GLU A 551 1.69 10.73 2.62
CA GLU A 551 1.08 9.51 2.07
C GLU A 551 1.21 8.33 3.03
N THR A 552 0.16 7.51 3.13
CA THR A 552 0.10 6.25 3.89
C THR A 552 -0.21 5.08 2.96
N GLY A 553 -0.21 3.85 3.48
CA GLY A 553 -0.60 2.65 2.74
C GLY A 553 0.57 1.71 2.47
N ARG A 554 0.40 0.79 1.52
CA ARG A 554 1.28 -0.38 1.36
C ARG A 554 1.65 -0.62 -0.10
N TRP A 555 2.94 -0.79 -0.37
CA TRP A 555 3.48 -1.12 -1.68
C TRP A 555 4.10 -2.52 -1.63
N VAL A 556 3.43 -3.49 -2.25
CA VAL A 556 3.72 -4.91 -2.10
C VAL A 556 4.02 -5.54 -3.45
N GLY A 557 5.13 -6.26 -3.57
CA GLY A 557 5.40 -7.08 -4.75
C GLY A 557 5.46 -6.27 -6.06
N ASN A 558 5.90 -5.02 -6.08
CA ASN A 558 6.00 -4.23 -7.31
C ASN A 558 7.37 -4.39 -7.97
N ILE A 559 7.45 -4.22 -9.30
CA ILE A 559 8.72 -4.25 -10.03
C ILE A 559 8.97 -2.96 -10.84
N ALA A 560 10.13 -2.37 -10.64
CA ALA A 560 10.66 -1.26 -11.43
C ALA A 560 11.83 -1.76 -12.30
N ILE A 561 11.69 -1.66 -13.62
CA ILE A 561 12.74 -2.02 -14.58
C ILE A 561 13.13 -0.78 -15.36
N LYS A 562 14.43 -0.46 -15.40
CA LYS A 562 14.97 0.65 -16.19
C LYS A 562 14.33 1.99 -15.84
N SER A 563 14.78 2.57 -14.71
CA SER A 563 14.54 3.98 -14.42
C SER A 563 15.82 4.79 -14.58
N ILE A 564 15.80 5.76 -15.49
CA ILE A 564 16.94 6.63 -15.78
C ILE A 564 16.61 8.07 -15.40
N GLY A 565 17.62 8.92 -15.28
CA GLY A 565 17.40 10.30 -14.86
C GLY A 565 18.50 11.26 -15.24
N VAL A 566 18.43 12.46 -14.67
CA VAL A 566 19.50 13.45 -14.77
C VAL A 566 20.65 13.09 -13.83
N ALA A 567 21.85 13.56 -14.15
CA ALA A 567 23.01 13.41 -13.29
C ALA A 567 22.79 14.08 -11.92
N GLY A 568 23.04 13.35 -10.84
CA GLY A 568 23.04 13.87 -9.47
C GLY A 568 24.30 14.69 -9.11
N ILE A 569 24.48 14.98 -7.83
CA ILE A 569 25.69 15.66 -7.34
C ILE A 569 26.84 14.65 -7.16
N GLY A 570 28.02 15.04 -7.65
CA GLY A 570 29.26 14.30 -7.46
C GLY A 570 29.32 13.04 -8.33
N PHE A 571 30.27 12.17 -8.01
CA PHE A 571 30.32 10.85 -8.66
C PHE A 571 29.26 9.91 -8.10
N GLU A 572 28.76 10.15 -6.89
CA GLU A 572 27.79 9.33 -6.17
C GLU A 572 26.36 9.45 -6.73
N ASN A 573 26.14 10.29 -7.76
CA ASN A 573 24.81 10.61 -8.32
C ASN A 573 23.76 10.92 -7.25
N ASN A 574 24.17 11.71 -6.26
CA ASN A 574 23.37 12.02 -5.10
C ASN A 574 22.14 12.87 -5.48
N PRO A 575 20.92 12.53 -5.01
CA PRO A 575 19.68 13.22 -5.38
C PRO A 575 19.48 14.61 -4.76
N LYS A 576 20.38 15.08 -3.89
CA LYS A 576 20.28 16.36 -3.15
C LYS A 576 20.54 17.61 -4.00
N ILE A 577 20.12 17.66 -5.27
CA ILE A 577 20.31 18.84 -6.14
C ILE A 577 19.57 20.03 -5.51
N GLY A 578 20.31 21.03 -5.03
CA GLY A 578 19.73 22.12 -4.23
C GLY A 578 18.65 22.91 -4.97
N ASP A 579 18.82 23.13 -6.28
CA ASP A 579 17.82 23.81 -7.09
C ASP A 579 16.54 22.98 -7.24
N ASP A 580 16.63 21.65 -7.37
CA ASP A 580 15.48 20.72 -7.44
C ASP A 580 14.75 20.65 -6.10
N VAL A 581 15.48 20.56 -4.99
CA VAL A 581 14.91 20.63 -3.64
C VAL A 581 14.14 21.93 -3.44
N ASN A 582 14.71 23.08 -3.83
CA ASN A 582 14.10 24.38 -3.56
C ASN A 582 12.81 24.66 -4.34
N ALA A 583 12.57 24.02 -5.50
CA ALA A 583 11.27 24.15 -6.18
C ALA A 583 10.46 22.86 -6.18
N PHE A 584 10.83 21.93 -5.30
CA PHE A 584 10.07 20.71 -5.09
C PHE A 584 9.84 19.92 -6.39
N ASP A 585 10.87 19.86 -7.24
CA ASP A 585 10.87 19.03 -8.47
C ASP A 585 11.84 17.86 -8.25
N LEU A 586 11.38 16.93 -7.42
CA LEU A 586 12.16 15.83 -6.89
C LEU A 586 12.12 14.60 -7.81
N GLY A 587 12.83 13.54 -7.45
CA GLY A 587 12.77 12.27 -8.18
C GLY A 587 13.27 12.31 -9.62
N ARG A 588 14.21 13.21 -9.93
CA ARG A 588 14.71 13.40 -11.31
C ARG A 588 15.95 12.57 -11.65
N THR A 589 16.64 12.01 -10.66
CA THR A 589 17.97 11.38 -10.83
C THR A 589 17.93 9.90 -11.23
N GLY A 590 16.75 9.31 -11.39
CA GLY A 590 16.57 7.86 -11.53
C GLY A 590 16.29 7.24 -10.17
N ALA A 591 15.15 6.59 -10.00
CA ALA A 591 14.80 5.83 -8.81
C ALA A 591 13.84 4.69 -9.16
N GLY A 592 13.97 3.54 -8.51
CA GLY A 592 12.93 2.52 -8.55
C GLY A 592 11.73 3.04 -7.76
N PHE A 593 11.97 3.32 -6.49
CA PHE A 593 10.97 3.77 -5.54
C PHE A 593 11.44 5.06 -4.87
N TRP A 594 10.75 6.17 -5.16
CA TRP A 594 10.97 7.47 -4.55
C TRP A 594 9.93 7.75 -3.47
N LEU A 595 10.38 8.05 -2.25
CA LEU A 595 9.50 8.21 -1.09
C LEU A 595 9.82 9.51 -0.36
N GLN A 596 8.91 10.49 -0.41
CA GLN A 596 8.93 11.56 0.59
C GLN A 596 8.42 11.07 1.94
N SER A 597 7.37 10.24 1.90
CA SER A 597 6.73 9.69 3.10
C SER A 597 7.55 8.56 3.70
N ARG A 598 7.36 8.37 5.00
CA ARG A 598 7.95 7.27 5.78
C ARG A 598 6.89 6.31 6.32
N MET A 599 5.62 6.54 5.97
CA MET A 599 4.45 5.77 6.41
C MET A 599 3.89 4.88 5.30
N VAL A 600 4.59 4.81 4.16
CA VAL A 600 4.30 3.84 3.10
C VAL A 600 5.16 2.61 3.38
N ASP A 601 4.51 1.47 3.58
CA ASP A 601 5.16 0.18 3.78
C ASP A 601 5.67 -0.37 2.46
N LEU A 602 6.88 -0.95 2.45
CA LEU A 602 7.46 -1.59 1.27
C LEU A 602 7.78 -3.06 1.55
N VAL A 603 7.06 -3.97 0.90
CA VAL A 603 7.20 -5.42 1.06
C VAL A 603 7.46 -6.08 -0.29
N ASP A 604 8.51 -6.90 -0.39
CA ASP A 604 8.81 -7.76 -1.55
C ASP A 604 8.92 -7.04 -2.91
N ASN A 605 9.31 -5.77 -2.93
CA ASN A 605 9.46 -5.01 -4.17
C ASN A 605 10.84 -5.23 -4.82
N VAL A 606 10.90 -5.08 -6.15
CA VAL A 606 12.10 -5.29 -6.95
C VAL A 606 12.45 -4.03 -7.76
N ALA A 607 13.70 -3.57 -7.65
CA ALA A 607 14.25 -2.48 -8.46
C ALA A 607 15.45 -2.94 -9.29
N ALA A 608 15.34 -2.89 -10.62
CA ALA A 608 16.34 -3.43 -11.54
C ALA A 608 16.76 -2.42 -12.63
N GLY A 609 18.06 -2.35 -12.93
CA GLY A 609 18.58 -1.57 -14.07
C GLY A 609 18.47 -0.05 -13.87
N ILE A 610 18.95 0.46 -12.74
CA ILE A 610 18.84 1.88 -12.36
C ILE A 610 20.24 2.48 -12.19
N PRO A 611 21.03 2.56 -13.27
CA PRO A 611 22.48 2.66 -13.17
C PRO A 611 23.00 3.99 -12.63
N SER A 612 22.28 5.09 -12.86
CA SER A 612 22.62 6.39 -12.29
C SER A 612 21.93 6.69 -10.97
N GLY A 613 20.98 5.86 -10.54
CA GLY A 613 20.00 6.21 -9.52
C GLY A 613 20.05 5.33 -8.28
N GLN A 614 18.91 5.29 -7.60
CA GLN A 614 18.70 4.50 -6.38
C GLN A 614 17.65 3.42 -6.62
N GLY A 615 17.82 2.22 -6.07
CA GLY A 615 16.73 1.23 -6.02
C GLY A 615 15.57 1.78 -5.20
N PHE A 616 15.86 2.09 -3.94
CA PHE A 616 14.92 2.68 -2.98
C PHE A 616 15.49 3.97 -2.38
N VAL A 617 14.69 5.03 -2.33
CA VAL A 617 15.12 6.31 -1.75
C VAL A 617 14.05 6.95 -0.87
N TYR A 618 14.39 7.17 0.40
CA TYR A 618 13.62 8.01 1.32
C TYR A 618 14.24 9.40 1.40
N PHE A 619 13.55 10.40 0.86
CA PHE A 619 14.04 11.77 0.69
C PHE A 619 13.15 12.78 1.42
N SER A 620 13.02 12.73 2.74
CA SER A 620 12.05 13.58 3.46
C SER A 620 12.44 15.07 3.60
N ARG A 621 12.83 15.73 2.50
CA ARG A 621 13.31 17.12 2.40
C ARG A 621 12.51 17.90 1.35
N GLY A 622 12.20 19.16 1.67
CA GLY A 622 11.61 20.13 0.75
C GLY A 622 11.40 21.48 1.45
N PRO A 623 10.90 22.49 0.73
CA PRO A 623 10.37 23.72 1.30
C PRO A 623 9.22 23.42 2.27
N LEU A 624 9.05 24.23 3.32
CA LEU A 624 8.05 23.97 4.36
C LEU A 624 6.61 24.17 3.89
N ASP A 625 6.43 24.90 2.80
CA ASP A 625 5.16 25.22 2.15
C ASP A 625 4.76 24.22 1.05
N GLU A 626 5.67 23.32 0.65
CA GLU A 626 5.42 22.28 -0.36
C GLU A 626 5.27 20.89 0.28
N VAL A 627 6.00 20.65 1.36
CA VAL A 627 5.89 19.40 2.14
C VAL A 627 4.62 19.44 2.99
N VAL A 628 3.78 18.41 2.90
CA VAL A 628 2.54 18.31 3.70
C VAL A 628 2.84 17.59 5.02
N GLY A 629 2.33 18.13 6.13
CA GLY A 629 2.50 17.53 7.45
C GLY A 629 1.85 16.15 7.59
N VAL A 630 2.35 15.37 8.54
CA VAL A 630 1.75 14.09 8.93
C VAL A 630 0.71 14.35 10.01
N ILE A 631 -0.51 13.87 9.80
CA ILE A 631 -1.54 13.80 10.83
C ILE A 631 -1.25 12.56 11.67
N PRO A 632 -0.99 12.69 12.98
CA PRO A 632 -0.54 11.55 13.75
C PRO A 632 -1.48 10.36 13.79
N ASP A 633 -2.78 10.59 13.80
CA ASP A 633 -3.79 9.52 13.90
C ASP A 633 -3.82 8.62 12.65
N ASN A 634 -3.23 9.09 11.54
CA ASN A 634 -3.08 8.31 10.31
C ASN A 634 -1.75 7.53 10.29
N ALA A 635 -0.86 7.75 11.26
CA ALA A 635 0.40 7.02 11.33
C ALA A 635 0.18 5.66 11.99
N PRO A 636 0.88 4.58 11.57
CA PRO A 636 0.75 3.26 12.19
C PRO A 636 1.01 3.20 13.70
N LEU A 637 1.77 4.16 14.24
CA LEU A 637 2.10 4.28 15.66
C LEU A 637 1.95 5.74 16.10
N PRO A 638 0.71 6.24 16.27
CA PRO A 638 0.41 7.67 16.44
C PRO A 638 1.16 8.30 17.64
N GLU A 639 1.31 7.55 18.73
CA GLU A 639 1.95 7.99 19.97
C GLU A 639 3.44 8.28 19.81
N THR A 640 4.10 7.72 18.78
CA THR A 640 5.49 8.07 18.45
C THR A 640 5.63 9.53 18.00
N LEU A 641 4.54 10.16 17.59
CA LEU A 641 4.52 11.54 17.14
C LEU A 641 4.23 12.53 18.28
N ASN A 642 4.29 12.05 19.53
CA ASN A 642 4.27 12.83 20.76
C ASN A 642 3.00 13.69 20.93
N TYR A 643 1.83 13.15 20.59
CA TYR A 643 0.53 13.84 20.76
C TYR A 643 0.50 15.22 20.09
N ALA A 644 1.22 15.39 18.98
CA ALA A 644 1.14 16.61 18.20
C ALA A 644 -0.16 16.62 17.39
N ASP A 645 -0.67 17.79 17.03
CA ASP A 645 -1.76 17.88 16.03
C ASP A 645 -1.22 17.63 14.62
N GLU A 646 0.05 17.98 14.39
CA GLU A 646 0.77 17.78 13.13
C GLU A 646 2.24 17.44 13.41
N ALA A 647 2.76 16.42 12.73
CA ALA A 647 4.16 16.04 12.75
C ALA A 647 4.87 16.38 11.43
N ARG A 648 6.17 16.68 11.51
CA ARG A 648 7.00 16.83 10.29
C ARG A 648 7.22 15.46 9.64
N ILE A 649 7.22 15.40 8.30
CA ILE A 649 7.39 14.15 7.51
C ILE A 649 8.64 13.32 7.82
N PHE A 650 9.67 13.93 8.42
CA PHE A 650 10.92 13.24 8.79
C PHE A 650 10.90 12.71 10.23
N ARG A 651 9.79 12.88 10.95
CA ARG A 651 9.61 12.41 12.33
C ARG A 651 9.32 10.92 12.40
N PRO A 652 8.33 10.36 11.66
CA PRO A 652 8.01 8.94 11.75
C PRO A 652 9.23 8.05 11.51
N SER A 653 9.26 6.86 12.11
CA SER A 653 10.10 5.76 11.61
C SER A 653 9.60 5.30 10.24
N ILE A 654 10.45 4.63 9.46
CA ILE A 654 9.96 3.82 8.33
C ILE A 654 9.14 2.69 8.95
N SER A 655 7.86 2.60 8.60
CA SER A 655 6.88 1.69 9.18
C SER A 655 7.21 0.23 8.87
N GLN A 656 7.36 -0.14 7.60
CA GLN A 656 7.87 -1.44 7.18
C GLN A 656 8.74 -1.34 5.92
N PHE A 657 9.84 -2.09 5.91
CA PHE A 657 10.68 -2.35 4.74
C PHE A 657 11.22 -3.76 4.83
N VAL A 658 10.61 -4.71 4.12
CA VAL A 658 10.86 -6.16 4.26
C VAL A 658 10.97 -6.83 2.89
N GLY A 659 11.96 -7.72 2.70
CA GLY A 659 12.02 -8.63 1.52
C GLY A 659 12.36 -7.97 0.19
N ASN A 660 12.70 -6.67 0.19
CA ASN A 660 12.94 -5.91 -1.03
C ASN A 660 14.29 -6.29 -1.68
N GLU A 661 14.35 -6.23 -3.02
CA GLU A 661 15.54 -6.56 -3.81
C GLU A 661 15.91 -5.41 -4.78
N ALA A 662 17.20 -5.06 -4.86
CA ALA A 662 17.69 -4.05 -5.81
C ALA A 662 18.95 -4.52 -6.55
N PHE A 663 18.97 -4.46 -7.89
CA PHE A 663 20.16 -4.88 -8.63
C PHE A 663 20.44 -4.14 -9.93
N ALA A 664 21.70 -4.16 -10.34
CA ALA A 664 22.20 -3.30 -11.42
C ALA A 664 21.83 -1.82 -11.17
N VAL A 665 21.96 -1.36 -9.93
CA VAL A 665 21.59 -0.01 -9.48
C VAL A 665 22.80 0.77 -8.94
N GLY A 666 22.73 2.11 -9.02
CA GLY A 666 23.77 2.96 -8.44
C GLY A 666 23.90 2.80 -6.92
N SER A 667 22.79 2.96 -6.20
CA SER A 667 22.69 2.61 -4.78
C SER A 667 21.49 1.71 -4.52
N GLY A 668 21.64 0.66 -3.72
CA GLY A 668 20.52 -0.21 -3.32
C GLY A 668 19.46 0.57 -2.53
N PHE A 669 19.87 1.10 -1.37
CA PHE A 669 19.00 1.86 -0.47
C PHE A 669 19.64 3.19 -0.08
N PHE A 670 18.87 4.29 -0.15
CA PHE A 670 19.35 5.63 0.16
C PHE A 670 18.39 6.38 1.08
N VAL A 671 18.91 7.01 2.14
CA VAL A 671 18.13 7.86 3.05
C VAL A 671 18.78 9.21 3.18
N VAL A 672 17.97 10.26 3.08
CA VAL A 672 18.36 11.60 3.52
C VAL A 672 17.19 12.38 4.10
N LYS A 673 17.39 12.90 5.31
CA LYS A 673 16.46 13.81 5.99
C LYS A 673 17.03 15.23 6.06
N PRO A 674 16.24 16.26 6.44
CA PRO A 674 16.77 17.61 6.70
C PRO A 674 17.61 17.65 7.98
N GLY A 675 17.36 16.71 8.90
CA GLY A 675 18.11 16.50 10.11
C GLY A 675 17.78 15.12 10.71
N PRO A 676 18.63 14.62 11.61
CA PRO A 676 18.56 13.23 12.06
C PRO A 676 17.52 12.95 13.15
N ASN A 677 17.05 13.98 13.85
CA ASN A 677 16.12 13.86 14.97
C ASN A 677 14.77 13.23 14.55
N GLN A 678 14.27 12.28 15.34
CA GLN A 678 12.93 11.70 15.23
C GLN A 678 12.04 12.15 16.39
N GLY A 679 12.56 12.25 17.61
CA GLY A 679 11.85 12.68 18.81
C GLY A 679 11.08 11.55 19.51
N HIS A 680 11.31 10.30 19.08
CA HIS A 680 10.81 9.07 19.67
C HIS A 680 11.90 7.99 19.67
N ASP A 681 11.71 6.90 20.40
CA ASP A 681 12.68 5.80 20.46
C ASP A 681 12.42 4.68 19.44
N ALA A 682 11.23 4.63 18.83
CA ALA A 682 10.95 3.72 17.71
C ALA A 682 11.98 3.88 16.57
N ARG A 683 12.36 2.76 15.95
CA ARG A 683 13.45 2.68 14.96
C ARG A 683 12.87 2.42 13.57
N SER A 684 13.58 2.90 12.56
CA SER A 684 13.36 2.42 11.19
C SER A 684 14.03 1.06 11.05
N LEU A 685 13.23 0.02 10.80
CA LEU A 685 13.70 -1.34 10.59
C LEU A 685 13.74 -1.62 9.08
N ILE A 686 14.93 -1.98 8.58
CA ILE A 686 15.17 -2.44 7.22
C ILE A 686 15.52 -3.91 7.34
N GLU A 687 14.64 -4.80 6.89
CA GLU A 687 14.74 -6.24 7.11
C GLU A 687 14.76 -7.01 5.78
N ASP A 688 15.53 -8.09 5.72
CA ASP A 688 15.60 -8.99 4.56
C ASP A 688 15.83 -8.25 3.23
N PHE A 689 16.82 -7.35 3.22
CA PHE A 689 17.13 -6.53 2.05
C PHE A 689 18.34 -7.07 1.31
N THR A 690 18.14 -7.36 0.01
CA THR A 690 19.21 -7.82 -0.88
C THR A 690 19.53 -6.76 -1.93
N ALA A 691 20.80 -6.41 -2.08
CA ALA A 691 21.26 -5.56 -3.18
C ALA A 691 22.52 -6.08 -3.85
N TRP A 692 22.49 -6.28 -5.17
CA TRP A 692 23.63 -6.87 -5.91
C TRP A 692 23.93 -6.16 -7.22
N GLU A 693 25.19 -6.27 -7.68
CA GLU A 693 25.67 -5.46 -8.81
C GLU A 693 25.44 -3.97 -8.55
N THR A 694 25.86 -3.51 -7.37
CA THR A 694 25.66 -2.12 -6.94
C THR A 694 26.97 -1.39 -6.76
N ARG A 695 26.93 -0.05 -6.90
CA ARG A 695 28.06 0.78 -6.50
C ARG A 695 28.06 1.07 -5.00
N PHE A 696 26.91 1.41 -4.44
CA PHE A 696 26.67 1.46 -3.00
C PHE A 696 25.58 0.46 -2.63
N GLY A 697 25.77 -0.32 -1.56
CA GLY A 697 24.68 -1.14 -1.05
C GLY A 697 23.64 -0.26 -0.34
N ILE A 698 24.06 0.36 0.77
CA ILE A 698 23.22 1.20 1.64
C ILE A 698 23.93 2.53 1.92
N HIS A 699 23.23 3.64 1.75
CA HIS A 699 23.72 5.00 2.00
C HIS A 699 22.78 5.75 2.94
N LEU A 700 23.28 6.09 4.14
CA LEU A 700 22.49 6.78 5.18
C LEU A 700 23.07 8.18 5.47
N GLU A 701 22.25 9.21 5.37
CA GLU A 701 22.63 10.59 5.64
C GLU A 701 21.59 11.38 6.44
N TYR A 702 22.07 12.28 7.29
CA TYR A 702 21.25 13.16 8.12
C TYR A 702 20.16 12.40 8.87
N THR A 703 20.44 11.19 9.32
CA THR A 703 19.44 10.26 9.85
C THR A 703 19.91 9.56 11.12
N GLY A 704 19.03 8.89 11.84
CA GLY A 704 19.45 8.06 12.96
C GLY A 704 18.35 7.14 13.46
N ARG A 705 18.71 6.21 14.36
CA ARG A 705 17.82 5.15 14.89
C ARG A 705 17.40 4.14 13.81
N TYR A 706 18.39 3.53 13.17
CA TYR A 706 18.20 2.50 12.14
C TYR A 706 18.67 1.14 12.63
N THR A 707 17.88 0.12 12.33
CA THR A 707 18.30 -1.28 12.43
C THR A 707 18.25 -1.87 11.04
N LEU A 708 19.42 -2.30 10.55
CA LEU A 708 19.55 -3.04 9.30
C LEU A 708 19.72 -4.50 9.69
N LYS A 709 18.74 -5.35 9.36
CA LYS A 709 18.66 -6.73 9.80
C LYS A 709 18.56 -7.65 8.58
N ASP A 710 19.32 -8.75 8.59
CA ASP A 710 19.29 -9.76 7.54
C ASP A 710 19.58 -9.14 6.15
N ILE A 711 20.77 -8.54 6.03
CA ILE A 711 21.15 -7.72 4.86
C ILE A 711 22.16 -8.46 3.99
N ASP A 712 21.97 -8.46 2.67
CA ASP A 712 22.90 -9.09 1.73
C ASP A 712 23.29 -8.14 0.59
N LEU A 713 24.56 -7.73 0.57
CA LEU A 713 25.08 -6.71 -0.34
C LEU A 713 26.23 -7.23 -1.18
N ILE A 714 26.13 -7.08 -2.50
CA ILE A 714 27.16 -7.48 -3.47
C ILE A 714 27.51 -6.27 -4.35
N GLY A 715 28.77 -5.84 -4.28
CA GLY A 715 29.32 -4.78 -5.11
C GLY A 715 29.48 -5.22 -6.56
N THR A 716 29.35 -4.28 -7.50
CA THR A 716 29.61 -4.52 -8.92
C THR A 716 31.09 -4.85 -9.17
N ASP A 717 31.36 -5.73 -10.14
CA ASP A 717 32.72 -6.10 -10.55
C ASP A 717 33.30 -5.23 -11.67
N ASN A 718 32.53 -4.24 -12.16
CA ASN A 718 32.91 -3.36 -13.26
C ASN A 718 33.99 -2.31 -12.91
N GLY A 719 34.44 -2.29 -11.64
CA GLY A 719 35.43 -1.35 -11.10
C GLY A 719 34.88 0.00 -10.65
N ALA A 720 33.56 0.18 -10.60
CA ALA A 720 32.88 1.35 -10.07
C ALA A 720 32.34 1.16 -8.64
N SER A 721 32.60 0.02 -8.00
CA SER A 721 32.28 -0.26 -6.60
C SER A 721 32.74 0.85 -5.67
N SER A 722 31.97 1.10 -4.61
CA SER A 722 32.35 2.02 -3.53
C SER A 722 32.17 1.33 -2.18
N SER A 723 31.08 1.61 -1.47
CA SER A 723 30.90 1.12 -0.10
C SER A 723 29.68 0.20 0.00
N GLY A 724 29.81 -0.90 0.74
CA GLY A 724 28.65 -1.75 1.07
C GLY A 724 27.65 -0.98 1.91
N ILE A 725 28.08 -0.52 3.10
CA ILE A 725 27.32 0.42 3.93
C ILE A 725 28.12 1.71 4.06
N PHE A 726 27.47 2.86 3.80
CA PHE A 726 28.06 4.18 3.98
C PHE A 726 27.21 5.06 4.91
N THR A 727 27.80 5.48 6.03
CA THR A 727 27.19 6.47 6.93
C THR A 727 27.75 7.85 6.60
N GLY A 728 27.00 8.66 5.86
CA GLY A 728 27.42 10.01 5.51
C GLY A 728 27.25 11.00 6.67
N GLN A 729 27.08 12.29 6.33
CA GLN A 729 27.02 13.36 7.32
C GLN A 729 25.82 13.22 8.28
N ASN A 730 26.02 13.48 9.57
CA ASN A 730 24.98 13.51 10.61
C ASN A 730 24.20 12.20 10.79
N THR A 731 24.85 11.05 10.59
CA THR A 731 24.23 9.74 10.83
C THR A 731 24.57 9.21 12.22
N PHE A 732 23.61 8.78 13.04
CA PHE A 732 23.87 8.23 14.39
C PHE A 732 22.96 7.05 14.76
N ASP A 733 23.34 6.29 15.78
CA ASP A 733 22.55 5.18 16.34
C ASP A 733 22.13 4.17 15.26
N LEU A 734 23.13 3.47 14.72
CA LEU A 734 22.99 2.43 13.70
C LEU A 734 23.28 1.08 14.31
N VAL A 735 22.37 0.12 14.10
CA VAL A 735 22.63 -1.29 14.35
C VAL A 735 22.57 -2.05 13.03
N VAL A 736 23.57 -2.87 12.77
CA VAL A 736 23.59 -3.83 11.67
C VAL A 736 23.63 -5.22 12.28
N ASN A 737 22.64 -6.05 11.99
CA ASN A 737 22.47 -7.36 12.60
C ASN A 737 22.29 -8.43 11.52
N ASN A 738 23.21 -9.39 11.45
CA ASN A 738 23.28 -10.42 10.43
C ASN A 738 23.36 -9.83 9.01
N ALA A 739 24.56 -9.44 8.60
CA ALA A 739 24.77 -8.87 7.27
C ALA A 739 25.92 -9.57 6.54
N ASN A 740 25.74 -9.84 5.25
CA ASN A 740 26.77 -10.29 4.34
C ASN A 740 27.10 -9.17 3.35
N ILE A 741 28.35 -8.74 3.29
CA ILE A 741 28.78 -7.60 2.47
C ILE A 741 30.00 -8.03 1.65
N THR A 742 29.88 -8.07 0.33
CA THR A 742 30.96 -8.60 -0.52
C THR A 742 31.24 -7.76 -1.76
N GLY A 743 32.50 -7.74 -2.21
CA GLY A 743 32.90 -7.16 -3.50
C GLY A 743 32.94 -5.63 -3.57
N PHE A 744 33.04 -4.93 -2.43
CA PHE A 744 33.11 -3.45 -2.39
C PHE A 744 34.55 -2.93 -2.21
N ASP A 745 34.81 -1.67 -2.59
CA ASP A 745 36.10 -1.03 -2.24
C ASP A 745 36.21 -0.89 -0.72
N ILE A 746 35.11 -0.54 -0.05
CA ILE A 746 34.99 -0.51 1.41
C ILE A 746 33.76 -1.33 1.82
N GLY A 747 33.90 -2.31 2.71
CA GLY A 747 32.74 -3.04 3.21
C GLY A 747 31.77 -2.11 3.95
N VAL A 748 32.26 -1.48 5.02
CA VAL A 748 31.51 -0.49 5.81
C VAL A 748 32.34 0.77 6.02
N ASP A 749 31.86 1.90 5.52
CA ASP A 749 32.45 3.22 5.79
C ASP A 749 31.64 3.99 6.83
N MET A 750 32.20 4.06 8.04
CA MET A 750 31.59 4.66 9.22
C MET A 750 31.96 6.14 9.33
N THR A 751 31.65 6.95 8.32
CA THR A 751 32.01 8.37 8.35
C THR A 751 31.32 9.10 9.51
N LYS A 752 32.11 9.48 10.51
CA LYS A 752 31.69 10.11 11.77
C LYS A 752 31.82 11.62 11.71
N THR A 753 30.91 12.26 10.99
CA THR A 753 30.89 13.72 10.86
C THR A 753 29.60 14.32 11.38
N THR A 754 29.74 15.43 12.11
CA THR A 754 28.61 16.21 12.61
C THR A 754 28.84 17.71 12.47
N ASN A 755 27.75 18.46 12.30
CA ASN A 755 27.75 19.91 12.42
C ASN A 755 27.05 20.40 13.71
N PHE A 756 26.65 19.50 14.62
CA PHE A 756 26.01 19.88 15.87
C PHE A 756 27.02 20.40 16.90
N ALA A 757 26.72 21.56 17.48
CA ALA A 757 27.51 22.11 18.57
C ALA A 757 27.32 21.28 19.84
N ASN A 758 28.41 21.05 20.58
CA ASN A 758 28.44 20.31 21.84
C ASN A 758 28.07 18.82 21.74
N PHE A 759 28.07 18.22 20.55
CA PHE A 759 28.02 16.77 20.42
C PHE A 759 29.29 16.16 21.02
N ASP A 760 29.13 15.13 21.84
CA ASP A 760 30.20 14.44 22.57
C ASP A 760 30.98 13.42 21.71
N GLY A 761 30.52 13.17 20.48
CA GLY A 761 31.12 12.20 19.57
C GLY A 761 30.57 10.79 19.72
N ASP A 762 29.46 10.61 20.44
CA ASP A 762 28.83 9.30 20.66
C ASP A 762 27.90 8.89 19.50
N TYR A 763 28.48 8.38 18.42
CA TYR A 763 27.74 7.95 17.21
C TYR A 763 26.96 6.64 17.37
N ARG A 764 27.33 5.79 18.34
CA ARG A 764 26.63 4.53 18.70
C ARG A 764 26.40 3.58 17.53
N TYR A 765 27.46 3.03 16.94
CA TYR A 765 27.33 2.01 15.91
C TYR A 765 27.59 0.61 16.47
N VAL A 766 26.70 -0.34 16.16
CA VAL A 766 26.77 -1.73 16.63
C VAL A 766 26.62 -2.67 15.46
N PHE A 767 27.53 -3.64 15.35
CA PHE A 767 27.55 -4.66 14.31
C PHE A 767 27.47 -6.02 14.97
N VAL A 768 26.45 -6.80 14.63
CA VAL A 768 26.21 -8.15 15.14
C VAL A 768 26.28 -9.12 13.95
N ASP A 769 27.19 -10.09 13.99
CA ASP A 769 27.36 -11.08 12.91
C ASP A 769 27.42 -10.46 11.50
N VAL A 770 28.25 -9.44 11.34
CA VAL A 770 28.50 -8.80 10.04
C VAL A 770 29.72 -9.44 9.39
N ASP A 771 29.49 -10.16 8.29
CA ASP A 771 30.52 -10.76 7.44
C ASP A 771 30.86 -9.81 6.30
N VAL A 772 32.16 -9.54 6.13
CA VAL A 772 32.67 -8.73 5.03
C VAL A 772 33.71 -9.55 4.29
N SER A 773 33.48 -9.80 3.00
CA SER A 773 34.37 -10.60 2.16
C SER A 773 34.73 -9.88 0.87
N ASP A 774 35.91 -10.18 0.31
CA ASP A 774 36.37 -9.64 -0.97
C ASP A 774 36.35 -8.10 -1.09
N ALA A 775 36.28 -7.39 0.03
CA ALA A 775 36.43 -5.94 0.07
C ALA A 775 37.90 -5.53 0.03
N VAL A 776 38.22 -4.37 -0.53
CA VAL A 776 39.60 -3.84 -0.46
C VAL A 776 39.94 -3.43 0.98
N THR A 777 38.97 -2.83 1.68
CA THR A 777 39.03 -2.52 3.12
C THR A 777 37.72 -2.89 3.79
N ASP A 778 37.74 -3.78 4.78
CA ASP A 778 36.50 -4.24 5.41
C ASP A 778 35.74 -3.11 6.12
N PHE A 779 36.46 -2.32 6.94
CA PHE A 779 35.89 -1.23 7.73
C PHE A 779 36.80 0.00 7.75
N THR A 780 36.22 1.19 7.67
CA THR A 780 36.92 2.47 7.89
C THR A 780 36.29 3.27 9.04
N ASN A 781 37.07 4.18 9.64
CA ASN A 781 36.61 5.11 10.69
C ASN A 781 36.10 4.47 12.00
N ILE A 782 36.57 3.27 12.33
CA ILE A 782 36.32 2.62 13.62
C ILE A 782 36.95 3.42 14.77
N ASP A 783 36.22 3.56 15.87
CA ASP A 783 36.73 4.04 17.16
C ASP A 783 36.29 3.16 18.35
N ALA A 784 36.49 3.65 19.57
CA ALA A 784 36.25 2.89 20.79
C ALA A 784 34.78 2.81 21.22
N ASN A 785 33.89 3.59 20.59
CA ASN A 785 32.45 3.59 20.88
C ASN A 785 31.69 2.56 20.02
N ASP A 786 32.34 2.03 18.97
CA ASP A 786 31.74 1.00 18.11
C ASP A 786 31.78 -0.37 18.78
N GLN A 787 30.73 -1.14 18.58
CA GLN A 787 30.60 -2.49 19.14
C GLN A 787 30.51 -3.54 18.04
N PHE A 788 31.30 -4.60 18.19
CA PHE A 788 31.25 -5.78 17.35
C PHE A 788 30.86 -6.97 18.21
N LEU A 789 29.68 -7.51 17.95
CA LEU A 789 29.02 -8.56 18.72
C LEU A 789 28.73 -9.75 17.81
N THR A 790 28.30 -10.85 18.43
CA THR A 790 27.73 -12.01 17.75
C THR A 790 26.31 -12.25 18.26
N ALA A 791 25.51 -13.06 17.57
CA ALA A 791 24.18 -13.46 18.05
C ALA A 791 24.23 -14.09 19.46
N ALA A 792 25.35 -14.71 19.84
CA ALA A 792 25.53 -15.29 21.17
C ALA A 792 25.70 -14.23 22.29
N ASP A 793 26.03 -13.00 21.94
CA ASP A 793 26.12 -11.87 22.88
C ASP A 793 24.76 -11.19 23.10
N LEU A 794 23.78 -11.44 22.22
CA LEU A 794 22.43 -10.91 22.33
C LEU A 794 21.65 -11.59 23.46
N VAL A 795 20.84 -10.80 24.16
CA VAL A 795 19.86 -11.29 25.13
C VAL A 795 18.46 -10.90 24.67
N VAL A 796 17.94 -11.65 23.71
CA VAL A 796 16.62 -11.42 23.08
C VAL A 796 15.49 -11.51 24.11
N GLY A 797 14.45 -10.68 23.94
CA GLY A 797 13.30 -10.61 24.83
C GLY A 797 13.58 -9.90 26.16
N ARG A 798 14.64 -9.07 26.22
CA ARG A 798 15.01 -8.28 27.41
C ARG A 798 14.54 -6.82 27.32
N LEU A 799 13.71 -6.45 26.35
CA LEU A 799 13.33 -5.06 26.15
C LEU A 799 12.54 -4.53 27.36
N GLU A 800 13.11 -3.54 28.05
CA GLU A 800 12.50 -2.83 29.17
C GLU A 800 12.94 -1.36 29.18
N PHE A 801 12.07 -0.47 29.67
CA PHE A 801 12.43 0.91 29.94
C PHE A 801 12.11 1.29 31.40
N VAL A 802 13.11 1.84 32.07
CA VAL A 802 12.98 2.36 33.44
C VAL A 802 13.09 3.87 33.39
N SER A 803 11.96 4.54 33.59
CA SER A 803 11.91 6.00 33.69
C SER A 803 12.74 6.51 34.87
N GLY A 804 13.40 7.65 34.66
CA GLY A 804 14.10 8.38 35.72
C GLY A 804 13.23 9.41 36.44
N LEU A 805 11.93 9.46 36.12
CA LEU A 805 10.96 10.37 36.76
C LEU A 805 10.46 9.80 38.09
N GLU A 806 10.06 10.69 39.00
CA GLU A 806 9.29 10.30 40.19
C GLU A 806 7.86 9.92 39.80
N ASP A 807 7.16 9.19 40.67
CA ASP A 807 5.75 8.84 40.46
C ASP A 807 4.90 10.13 40.35
N PHE A 808 4.22 10.31 39.22
CA PHE A 808 3.37 11.48 38.92
C PHE A 808 4.12 12.81 38.98
N PRO A 809 5.13 13.03 38.11
CA PRO A 809 5.88 14.27 38.12
C PRO A 809 4.96 15.42 37.66
N LEU A 810 5.12 16.59 38.27
CA LEU A 810 4.38 17.78 37.87
C LEU A 810 4.89 18.28 36.51
N PHE A 811 3.97 18.41 35.54
CA PHE A 811 4.31 19.06 34.29
C PHE A 811 4.62 20.54 34.53
N GLU A 812 5.86 20.99 34.31
CA GLU A 812 6.19 22.39 34.59
C GLU A 812 5.47 23.34 33.63
N THR A 813 4.53 24.12 34.15
CA THR A 813 3.90 25.25 33.45
C THR A 813 4.20 26.55 34.19
N VAL A 814 4.49 27.61 33.42
CA VAL A 814 4.41 29.06 33.75
C VAL A 814 5.75 29.82 33.57
N GLY A 815 5.83 30.61 32.49
CA GLY A 815 6.74 31.78 32.35
C GLY A 815 7.58 32.02 31.07
N ALA A 816 7.92 31.05 30.20
CA ALA A 816 8.83 31.27 29.06
C ALA A 816 8.54 30.39 27.81
N PRO A 817 8.75 30.87 26.57
CA PRO A 817 8.24 30.30 25.31
C PRO A 817 8.82 28.93 24.86
N PHE A 818 9.50 28.19 25.73
CA PHE A 818 10.08 26.86 25.46
C PHE A 818 9.77 25.89 26.61
N PHE A 819 8.50 25.65 26.89
CA PHE A 819 8.05 24.73 27.93
C PHE A 819 8.08 23.27 27.46
N GLY A 820 8.50 22.37 28.34
CA GLY A 820 8.42 20.93 28.15
C GLY A 820 9.13 20.16 29.25
N MET A 821 8.89 18.86 29.30
CA MET A 821 9.48 17.93 30.26
C MET A 821 10.24 16.85 29.51
N ASN A 822 11.51 16.66 29.84
CA ASN A 822 12.28 15.54 29.30
C ASN A 822 11.81 14.24 29.95
N LEU A 823 11.80 13.15 29.19
CA LEU A 823 11.67 11.80 29.72
C LEU A 823 13.08 11.20 29.90
N PRO A 824 13.70 11.33 31.10
CA PRO A 824 14.93 10.61 31.40
C PRO A 824 14.63 9.14 31.64
N GLY A 825 15.64 8.29 31.44
CA GLY A 825 15.55 6.90 31.83
C GLY A 825 16.62 6.05 31.18
N VAL A 826 16.61 4.78 31.56
CA VAL A 826 17.50 3.74 31.03
C VAL A 826 16.64 2.73 30.29
N LYS A 827 16.89 2.57 28.99
CA LYS A 827 16.37 1.45 28.20
C LYS A 827 17.36 0.30 28.29
N THR A 828 16.90 -0.91 28.55
CA THR A 828 17.69 -2.14 28.41
C THR A 828 17.07 -2.99 27.33
N ASP A 829 17.85 -3.45 26.37
CA ASP A 829 17.39 -4.27 25.24
C ASP A 829 18.38 -5.40 24.95
N SER A 830 18.25 -6.07 23.80
CA SER A 830 19.08 -7.22 23.41
C SER A 830 20.59 -6.94 23.42
N ILE A 831 21.01 -5.70 23.20
CA ILE A 831 22.43 -5.31 23.13
C ILE A 831 22.91 -4.53 24.37
N GLY A 832 22.03 -4.32 25.37
CA GLY A 832 22.40 -3.82 26.69
C GLY A 832 21.64 -2.57 27.10
N SER A 833 22.12 -1.90 28.15
CA SER A 833 21.47 -0.70 28.68
C SER A 833 22.00 0.57 28.05
N ILE A 834 21.12 1.55 27.86
CA ILE A 834 21.42 2.87 27.31
C ILE A 834 20.54 3.94 27.94
N GLU A 835 21.16 5.08 28.30
CA GLU A 835 20.40 6.28 28.66
C GLU A 835 19.85 6.93 27.40
N LEU A 836 18.59 7.39 27.45
CA LEU A 836 17.98 8.13 26.35
C LEU A 836 18.86 9.35 25.99
N GLY A 837 19.24 9.42 24.71
CA GLY A 837 20.37 10.23 24.24
C GLY A 837 20.11 11.73 24.12
N GLN A 838 21.19 12.50 23.94
CA GLN A 838 21.18 13.97 23.85
C GLN A 838 20.83 14.53 22.46
N LEU A 839 21.11 13.81 21.37
CA LEU A 839 20.86 14.30 20.00
C LEU A 839 19.39 14.27 19.63
N ASP A 840 18.65 13.29 20.16
CA ASP A 840 17.24 13.10 19.90
C ASP A 840 16.45 12.92 21.21
N PRO A 841 16.45 13.97 22.06
CA PRO A 841 15.86 13.89 23.38
C PRO A 841 14.36 13.71 23.28
N GLN A 842 13.85 12.90 24.21
CA GLN A 842 12.43 12.59 24.36
C GLN A 842 11.80 13.67 25.23
N VAL A 843 10.99 14.55 24.63
CA VAL A 843 10.44 15.72 25.32
C VAL A 843 8.94 15.80 25.12
N TYR A 844 8.20 15.86 26.23
CA TYR A 844 6.79 16.24 26.24
C TYR A 844 6.69 17.75 26.16
N ARG A 845 6.02 18.27 25.13
CA ARG A 845 5.79 19.72 24.96
C ARG A 845 4.49 20.13 25.62
N GLY A 846 4.33 21.43 25.91
CA GLY A 846 3.14 21.93 26.60
C GLY A 846 1.83 21.66 25.84
N GLU A 847 1.86 21.70 24.51
CA GLU A 847 0.76 21.33 23.62
C GLU A 847 0.34 19.87 23.79
N ALA A 848 1.32 18.97 23.80
CA ALA A 848 1.10 17.53 24.01
C ALA A 848 0.38 17.20 25.33
N LEU A 849 0.44 18.06 26.36
CA LEU A 849 -0.33 17.87 27.59
C LEU A 849 -1.83 18.10 27.38
N GLY A 850 -2.21 19.10 26.60
CA GLY A 850 -3.62 19.33 26.26
C GLY A 850 -4.16 18.14 25.46
N ASN A 851 -3.42 17.74 24.44
CA ASN A 851 -3.80 16.67 23.52
C ASN A 851 -3.82 15.29 24.19
N ALA A 852 -2.91 15.02 25.14
CA ALA A 852 -2.98 13.82 25.97
C ALA A 852 -4.23 13.82 26.87
N VAL A 853 -4.60 14.96 27.48
CA VAL A 853 -5.84 15.06 28.27
C VAL A 853 -7.09 14.88 27.40
N GLU A 854 -7.05 15.32 26.16
CA GLU A 854 -8.14 15.15 25.21
C GLU A 854 -8.31 13.69 24.79
N ARG A 855 -7.23 13.06 24.32
CA ARG A 855 -7.24 11.70 23.77
C ARG A 855 -7.36 10.64 24.86
N GLU A 856 -6.57 10.77 25.90
CA GLU A 856 -6.47 9.77 26.97
C GLU A 856 -7.36 10.10 28.17
N GLY A 857 -7.90 11.32 28.26
CA GLY A 857 -8.62 11.76 29.43
C GLY A 857 -7.73 12.03 30.66
N TYR A 858 -8.34 11.97 31.83
CA TYR A 858 -7.64 12.17 33.10
C TYR A 858 -8.25 11.37 34.26
N TRP A 859 -7.40 11.11 35.26
CA TRP A 859 -7.73 10.49 36.53
C TRP A 859 -7.53 11.47 37.67
N THR A 860 -8.04 11.11 38.85
CA THR A 860 -7.62 11.70 40.12
C THR A 860 -6.83 10.69 40.95
N LEU A 861 -5.83 11.16 41.66
CA LEU A 861 -5.17 10.38 42.71
C LEU A 861 -6.01 10.40 43.99
N PRO A 862 -5.81 9.45 44.93
CA PRO A 862 -6.51 9.45 46.22
C PRO A 862 -6.35 10.73 47.05
N ASP A 863 -5.31 11.52 46.78
CA ASP A 863 -5.05 12.83 47.42
C ASP A 863 -5.73 14.02 46.70
N GLY A 864 -6.42 13.77 45.59
CA GLY A 864 -7.17 14.75 44.80
C GLY A 864 -6.37 15.47 43.71
N ARG A 865 -5.08 15.14 43.51
CA ARG A 865 -4.32 15.62 42.33
C ARG A 865 -4.90 15.00 41.05
N ALA A 866 -4.86 15.72 39.94
CA ALA A 866 -5.29 15.20 38.65
C ALA A 866 -4.07 14.80 37.82
N VAL A 867 -4.16 13.67 37.14
CA VAL A 867 -3.10 13.12 36.30
C VAL A 867 -3.67 12.73 34.94
N THR A 868 -2.86 12.80 33.90
CA THR A 868 -3.12 12.21 32.59
C THR A 868 -1.97 11.26 32.24
N VAL A 869 -2.18 10.38 31.28
CA VAL A 869 -1.19 9.40 30.85
C VAL A 869 -0.51 9.88 29.57
N PHE A 870 0.77 9.57 29.46
CA PHE A 870 1.50 9.69 28.20
C PHE A 870 2.06 8.33 27.84
N GLU A 871 1.74 7.88 26.65
CA GLU A 871 2.19 6.59 26.16
C GLU A 871 3.32 6.77 25.16
N ARG A 872 4.26 5.83 25.18
CA ARG A 872 5.41 5.84 24.28
C ARG A 872 5.86 4.44 23.91
N TYR A 873 6.30 4.33 22.65
CA TYR A 873 6.99 3.14 22.18
C TYR A 873 8.50 3.22 22.39
N PHE A 874 9.06 2.09 22.83
CA PHE A 874 10.49 1.83 22.88
C PHE A 874 10.80 0.62 22.03
N SER A 875 11.94 0.67 21.35
CA SER A 875 12.35 -0.40 20.44
C SER A 875 13.60 -1.12 20.91
N ASP A 876 13.66 -2.42 20.72
CA ASP A 876 14.89 -3.19 20.81
C ASP A 876 15.80 -2.82 19.65
N ARG A 877 17.03 -2.39 19.95
CA ARG A 877 17.96 -1.92 18.94
C ARG A 877 18.42 -3.00 17.96
N ALA A 878 18.42 -4.28 18.33
CA ALA A 878 18.88 -5.37 17.47
C ALA A 878 17.75 -6.11 16.74
N THR A 879 16.56 -6.17 17.33
CA THR A 879 15.42 -6.92 16.75
C THR A 879 14.33 -6.03 16.16
N GLY A 880 14.24 -4.77 16.57
CA GLY A 880 13.13 -3.88 16.22
C GLY A 880 11.85 -4.12 17.04
N GLU A 881 11.83 -5.11 17.94
CA GLU A 881 10.70 -5.40 18.82
C GLU A 881 10.26 -4.14 19.57
N LEU A 882 8.94 -3.92 19.68
CA LEU A 882 8.36 -2.78 20.38
C LEU A 882 7.72 -3.20 21.71
N ILE A 883 7.90 -2.33 22.71
CA ILE A 883 7.03 -2.23 23.89
C ILE A 883 6.36 -0.85 23.89
N LYS A 884 5.09 -0.80 24.34
CA LYS A 884 4.38 0.43 24.68
C LYS A 884 4.41 0.59 26.20
N GLN A 885 4.63 1.82 26.68
CA GLN A 885 4.69 2.11 28.10
C GLN A 885 4.00 3.43 28.45
N SER A 886 3.12 3.34 29.43
CA SER A 886 2.34 4.44 29.98
C SER A 886 3.11 5.15 31.10
N THR A 887 3.10 6.48 31.09
CA THR A 887 3.70 7.33 32.12
C THR A 887 2.70 8.37 32.59
N PHE A 888 2.21 8.25 33.82
CA PHE A 888 1.29 9.22 34.40
C PHE A 888 1.98 10.49 34.84
N ILE A 889 1.42 11.63 34.44
CA ILE A 889 1.93 12.98 34.67
C ILE A 889 0.88 13.82 35.41
N GLU A 890 1.30 14.57 36.43
CA GLU A 890 0.41 15.48 37.15
C GLU A 890 0.08 16.73 36.31
N ILE A 891 -1.23 16.99 36.18
CA ILE A 891 -1.81 18.10 35.42
C ILE A 891 -1.69 19.39 36.23
N PRO A 892 -1.02 20.43 35.72
CA PRO A 892 -0.88 21.70 36.42
C PRO A 892 -2.23 22.42 36.51
N GLY A 893 -2.60 22.85 37.72
CA GLY A 893 -3.92 23.44 37.96
C GLY A 893 -5.04 22.42 38.20
N GLY A 894 -4.73 21.11 38.16
CA GLY A 894 -5.62 20.02 38.52
C GLY A 894 -6.81 19.83 37.56
N ALA A 895 -7.84 19.11 38.01
CA ALA A 895 -9.02 18.75 37.20
C ALA A 895 -9.74 19.97 36.60
N ALA A 896 -9.69 21.13 37.28
CA ALA A 896 -10.28 22.35 36.75
C ALA A 896 -9.56 22.87 35.51
N TRP A 897 -8.25 22.64 35.37
CA TRP A 897 -7.50 22.96 34.16
C TRP A 897 -7.84 22.00 33.02
N ALA A 898 -7.88 20.69 33.32
CA ALA A 898 -8.28 19.67 32.35
C ALA A 898 -9.66 20.00 31.76
N GLN A 899 -10.64 20.29 32.62
CA GLN A 899 -11.99 20.71 32.23
C GLN A 899 -12.06 22.10 31.58
N GLN A 900 -11.00 22.91 31.61
CA GLN A 900 -10.96 24.25 31.01
C GLN A 900 -10.40 24.26 29.58
N GLN A 901 -9.90 23.13 29.07
CA GLN A 901 -9.51 22.96 27.66
C GLN A 901 -10.74 22.77 26.76
N THR A 902 -11.75 23.62 26.96
CA THR A 902 -13.13 23.51 26.45
C THR A 902 -13.30 23.81 24.96
N GLU A 903 -12.22 23.96 24.20
CA GLU A 903 -12.31 24.09 22.73
C GLU A 903 -12.49 22.71 22.05
N LEU A 904 -12.29 21.60 22.78
CA LEU A 904 -12.19 20.21 22.26
C LEU A 904 -13.20 19.20 22.86
N GLY A 905 -14.18 19.66 23.66
CA GLY A 905 -15.13 18.78 24.38
C GLY A 905 -14.83 18.62 25.88
N ASP A 906 -15.64 17.83 26.59
CA ASP A 906 -15.41 17.49 28.00
C ASP A 906 -14.46 16.27 28.06
N PRO A 907 -13.19 16.40 28.52
CA PRO A 907 -12.26 15.27 28.54
C PRO A 907 -12.77 14.14 29.44
N ILE A 908 -12.50 12.90 29.03
CA ILE A 908 -12.97 11.71 29.74
C ILE A 908 -12.38 11.69 31.16
N TYR A 909 -13.25 11.51 32.15
CA TYR A 909 -12.83 11.34 33.54
C TYR A 909 -12.95 9.87 33.95
N HIS A 910 -11.80 9.23 34.11
CA HIS A 910 -11.68 7.79 34.40
C HIS A 910 -11.85 7.43 35.88
N GLY A 911 -12.02 8.42 36.76
CA GLY A 911 -12.22 8.18 38.19
C GLY A 911 -10.96 8.34 39.04
N VAL A 912 -10.84 7.53 40.08
CA VAL A 912 -9.68 7.54 40.98
C VAL A 912 -8.74 6.44 40.55
N LEU A 913 -7.50 6.79 40.14
CA LEU A 913 -6.48 5.85 39.69
C LEU A 913 -6.11 4.87 40.81
N ASP A 914 -6.23 3.55 40.56
CA ASP A 914 -5.64 2.54 41.44
C ASP A 914 -4.20 2.24 41.02
N VAL A 915 -3.27 2.90 41.70
CA VAL A 915 -1.82 2.73 41.50
C VAL A 915 -1.29 1.32 41.82
N ASN A 916 -2.13 0.42 42.34
CA ASN A 916 -1.78 -0.97 42.62
C ASN A 916 -2.56 -1.96 41.73
N SER A 917 -3.32 -1.49 40.73
CA SER A 917 -3.95 -2.36 39.73
C SER A 917 -2.89 -3.22 39.04
N ALA A 918 -3.22 -4.47 38.75
CA ALA A 918 -2.35 -5.31 37.93
C ALA A 918 -2.60 -5.01 36.44
N ALA A 919 -1.62 -5.31 35.59
CA ALA A 919 -1.85 -5.26 34.16
C ALA A 919 -2.81 -6.39 33.72
N PRO A 920 -3.59 -6.19 32.64
CA PRO A 920 -4.37 -7.23 32.01
C PRO A 920 -3.56 -8.48 31.69
N VAL A 921 -4.22 -9.62 31.49
CA VAL A 921 -3.60 -10.84 30.97
C VAL A 921 -4.14 -11.07 29.57
N ALA A 922 -3.26 -10.93 28.57
CA ALA A 922 -3.56 -11.24 27.18
C ALA A 922 -3.18 -12.70 26.84
N ALA A 923 -3.94 -13.34 25.94
CA ALA A 923 -3.69 -14.71 25.47
C ALA A 923 -3.73 -14.77 23.93
N ASP A 924 -2.80 -15.51 23.32
CA ASP A 924 -2.67 -15.58 21.86
C ASP A 924 -3.95 -16.03 21.13
N ASP A 925 -4.22 -15.39 20.00
CA ASP A 925 -5.35 -15.71 19.11
C ASP A 925 -4.93 -16.41 17.83
N PHE A 926 -5.85 -17.17 17.23
CA PHE A 926 -5.62 -17.93 16.00
C PHE A 926 -6.83 -17.82 15.09
N VAL A 927 -6.61 -17.34 13.86
CA VAL A 927 -7.67 -17.18 12.85
C VAL A 927 -7.25 -17.71 11.48
N THR A 928 -8.25 -17.94 10.63
CA THR A 928 -8.05 -18.36 9.24
C THR A 928 -8.96 -17.55 8.33
N VAL A 929 -8.44 -17.11 7.20
CA VAL A 929 -9.15 -16.31 6.20
C VAL A 929 -8.76 -16.79 4.80
N SER A 930 -9.62 -16.55 3.81
CA SER A 930 -9.29 -16.81 2.40
C SER A 930 -8.55 -15.61 1.80
N SER A 931 -7.63 -15.85 0.88
CA SER A 931 -6.94 -14.80 0.12
C SER A 931 -7.97 -13.91 -0.60
N GLY A 932 -7.73 -12.59 -0.61
CA GLY A 932 -8.66 -11.61 -1.15
C GLY A 932 -9.92 -11.37 -0.31
N SER A 933 -9.96 -11.86 0.93
CA SER A 933 -11.04 -11.59 1.88
C SER A 933 -10.50 -11.13 3.23
N SER A 934 -11.30 -10.37 3.98
CA SER A 934 -10.97 -9.92 5.33
C SER A 934 -11.65 -10.78 6.40
N VAL A 935 -11.14 -10.72 7.64
CA VAL A 935 -11.73 -11.39 8.80
C VAL A 935 -11.80 -10.45 10.01
N ILE A 936 -12.92 -10.47 10.73
CA ILE A 936 -13.11 -9.74 12.00
C ILE A 936 -12.72 -10.66 13.17
N ILE A 937 -11.94 -10.10 14.11
CA ILE A 937 -11.27 -10.80 15.20
C ILE A 937 -11.64 -10.12 16.53
N ASP A 938 -12.28 -10.85 17.43
CA ASP A 938 -12.49 -10.41 18.82
C ASP A 938 -11.29 -10.87 19.66
N ALA A 939 -10.20 -10.08 19.61
CA ALA A 939 -8.93 -10.39 20.29
C ALA A 939 -9.07 -10.34 21.83
N LEU A 940 -10.06 -9.61 22.36
CA LEU A 940 -10.26 -9.52 23.81
C LEU A 940 -11.07 -10.70 24.38
N ALA A 941 -11.60 -11.59 23.53
CA ALA A 941 -12.51 -12.66 23.95
C ALA A 941 -11.90 -13.66 24.97
N ASN A 942 -10.59 -13.83 24.93
CA ASN A 942 -9.79 -14.72 25.79
C ASN A 942 -8.95 -13.94 26.82
N ASP A 943 -9.03 -12.61 26.81
CA ASP A 943 -8.27 -11.71 27.68
C ASP A 943 -9.07 -11.35 28.93
N PHE A 944 -8.37 -11.01 30.02
CA PHE A 944 -9.04 -10.56 31.24
C PHE A 944 -8.15 -9.71 32.14
N ASP A 945 -8.77 -8.83 32.90
CA ASP A 945 -8.13 -8.12 34.00
C ASP A 945 -8.26 -8.89 35.34
N PRO A 946 -7.19 -9.05 36.14
CA PRO A 946 -7.24 -9.80 37.41
C PRO A 946 -8.16 -9.21 38.49
N GLU A 947 -8.33 -7.89 38.51
CA GLU A 947 -9.20 -7.14 39.41
C GLU A 947 -10.64 -7.07 38.87
N GLY A 948 -10.82 -7.31 37.57
CA GLY A 948 -12.09 -7.28 36.85
C GLY A 948 -12.44 -5.90 36.33
N ASP A 949 -11.45 -5.04 36.15
CA ASP A 949 -11.57 -3.75 35.48
C ASP A 949 -11.88 -3.95 33.98
N ALA A 950 -12.42 -2.92 33.33
CA ALA A 950 -12.68 -3.01 31.89
C ALA A 950 -11.35 -3.01 31.13
N ILE A 951 -11.34 -3.68 29.97
CA ILE A 951 -10.17 -3.75 29.08
C ILE A 951 -10.55 -3.32 27.68
N ALA A 952 -9.60 -2.69 26.98
CA ALA A 952 -9.73 -2.24 25.60
C ALA A 952 -8.44 -2.49 24.82
N ILE A 953 -8.52 -2.49 23.48
CA ILE A 953 -7.35 -2.53 22.60
C ILE A 953 -6.81 -1.11 22.47
N ASP A 954 -5.50 -0.96 22.62
CA ASP A 954 -4.80 0.32 22.63
C ASP A 954 -3.56 0.27 21.70
N GLY A 955 -3.84 0.18 20.41
CA GLY A 955 -2.85 0.14 19.35
C GLY A 955 -2.34 -1.26 18.98
N PHE A 956 -1.66 -1.33 17.85
CA PHE A 956 -1.19 -2.56 17.23
C PHE A 956 0.05 -2.32 16.36
N VAL A 957 0.72 -3.40 15.96
CA VAL A 957 1.76 -3.39 14.92
C VAL A 957 1.24 -4.18 13.74
N HIS A 958 1.21 -3.56 12.55
CA HIS A 958 0.76 -4.27 11.35
C HIS A 958 1.56 -5.56 11.09
N PRO A 959 0.90 -6.60 10.56
CA PRO A 959 1.57 -7.79 10.06
C PRO A 959 2.49 -7.48 8.87
N THR A 960 3.31 -8.46 8.47
CA THR A 960 4.18 -8.29 7.28
C THR A 960 3.39 -8.42 5.98
N ASN A 961 2.38 -9.29 5.92
CA ASN A 961 1.69 -9.65 4.67
C ASN A 961 0.19 -9.30 4.69
N GLY A 962 -0.16 -8.22 5.39
CA GLY A 962 -1.51 -7.71 5.48
C GLY A 962 -1.58 -6.45 6.33
N ARG A 963 -2.80 -5.94 6.50
CA ARG A 963 -3.10 -4.83 7.39
C ARG A 963 -4.12 -5.24 8.45
N VAL A 964 -4.18 -4.43 9.51
CA VAL A 964 -5.16 -4.58 10.57
C VAL A 964 -5.74 -3.22 10.88
N ASP A 965 -7.05 -3.19 11.07
CA ASP A 965 -7.82 -1.99 11.34
C ASP A 965 -8.65 -2.24 12.62
N LEU A 966 -8.70 -1.28 13.54
CA LEU A 966 -9.47 -1.40 14.79
C LEU A 966 -10.89 -0.85 14.57
N ASN A 967 -11.90 -1.69 14.78
CA ASN A 967 -13.29 -1.32 14.61
C ASN A 967 -13.83 -0.59 15.87
N ASP A 968 -14.85 0.25 15.69
CA ASP A 968 -15.53 1.00 16.78
C ASP A 968 -16.06 0.13 17.93
N ASP A 969 -16.33 -1.15 17.66
CA ASP A 969 -16.82 -2.10 18.66
C ASP A 969 -15.71 -2.80 19.47
N GLY A 970 -14.44 -2.47 19.20
CA GLY A 970 -13.25 -3.02 19.86
C GLY A 970 -12.73 -4.31 19.23
N THR A 971 -13.30 -4.78 18.12
CA THR A 971 -12.76 -5.90 17.33
C THR A 971 -11.72 -5.41 16.31
N ILE A 972 -10.88 -6.32 15.81
CA ILE A 972 -9.86 -6.03 14.79
C ILE A 972 -10.27 -6.66 13.46
N THR A 973 -10.22 -5.92 12.37
CA THR A 973 -10.33 -6.44 11.00
C THR A 973 -8.93 -6.72 10.46
N TYR A 974 -8.64 -7.95 10.05
CA TYR A 974 -7.42 -8.29 9.29
C TYR A 974 -7.75 -8.43 7.80
N THR A 975 -6.95 -7.77 6.97
CA THR A 975 -7.03 -7.87 5.50
C THR A 975 -5.66 -8.29 4.95
N PRO A 976 -5.53 -9.47 4.32
CA PRO A 976 -4.26 -9.90 3.72
C PRO A 976 -3.89 -9.00 2.53
N ASP A 977 -2.59 -8.87 2.26
CA ASP A 977 -2.13 -8.20 1.05
C ASP A 977 -2.68 -8.93 -0.20
N PRO A 978 -2.94 -8.22 -1.32
CA PRO A 978 -3.47 -8.85 -2.54
C PRO A 978 -2.65 -10.07 -2.97
N ASN A 979 -3.33 -11.16 -3.34
CA ASN A 979 -2.75 -12.44 -3.76
C ASN A 979 -1.90 -13.19 -2.70
N PHE A 980 -1.74 -12.67 -1.48
CA PHE A 980 -0.98 -13.35 -0.44
C PHE A 980 -1.68 -14.64 0.03
N THR A 981 -0.87 -15.68 0.29
CA THR A 981 -1.28 -16.92 0.94
C THR A 981 -0.16 -17.40 1.86
N GLY A 982 -0.50 -17.93 3.04
CA GLY A 982 0.50 -18.38 4.00
C GLY A 982 0.17 -18.01 5.44
N ALA A 983 1.20 -18.02 6.29
CA ALA A 983 1.08 -17.63 7.69
C ALA A 983 1.49 -16.17 7.85
N ASP A 984 0.75 -15.47 8.70
CA ASP A 984 1.02 -14.08 9.06
C ASP A 984 0.76 -13.89 10.56
N GLN A 985 1.25 -12.80 11.13
CA GLN A 985 1.04 -12.51 12.54
C GLN A 985 1.18 -11.02 12.84
N PHE A 986 0.45 -10.57 13.85
CA PHE A 986 0.52 -9.19 14.33
C PHE A 986 0.38 -9.13 15.85
N TRP A 987 0.73 -7.97 16.41
CA TRP A 987 0.72 -7.73 17.85
C TRP A 987 -0.24 -6.59 18.18
N TYR A 988 -0.91 -6.67 19.33
CA TYR A 988 -1.77 -5.63 19.87
C TYR A 988 -1.42 -5.36 21.34
N TRP A 989 -1.89 -4.24 21.87
CA TRP A 989 -1.84 -3.94 23.30
C TRP A 989 -3.24 -3.89 23.90
N VAL A 990 -3.38 -4.45 25.09
CA VAL A 990 -4.58 -4.41 25.92
C VAL A 990 -4.31 -3.46 27.08
N GLU A 991 -5.18 -2.49 27.27
CA GLU A 991 -5.15 -1.52 28.37
C GLU A 991 -6.30 -1.77 29.36
N ASP A 992 -6.05 -1.60 30.67
CA ASP A 992 -7.11 -1.51 31.69
C ASP A 992 -7.55 -0.05 31.95
N ASP A 993 -8.64 0.14 32.71
CA ASP A 993 -9.11 1.47 33.14
C ASP A 993 -8.10 2.27 34.01
N ASN A 994 -6.94 1.68 34.36
CA ASN A 994 -5.88 2.30 35.15
C ASN A 994 -4.60 2.56 34.34
N GLY A 995 -4.63 2.39 33.02
CA GLY A 995 -3.50 2.63 32.11
C GLY A 995 -2.38 1.61 32.20
N ASN A 996 -2.68 0.38 32.62
CA ASN A 996 -1.75 -0.74 32.56
C ASN A 996 -1.89 -1.48 31.23
N LEU A 997 -0.75 -1.71 30.57
CA LEU A 997 -0.69 -2.34 29.26
C LEU A 997 -0.14 -3.77 29.31
N THR A 998 -0.73 -4.66 28.53
CA THR A 998 -0.18 -5.99 28.21
C THR A 998 -0.20 -6.23 26.71
N LYS A 999 0.87 -6.81 26.17
CA LYS A 999 1.00 -7.12 24.75
C LYS A 999 0.41 -8.51 24.45
N GLY A 1000 -0.46 -8.60 23.43
CA GLY A 1000 -1.03 -9.84 22.89
C GLY A 1000 -0.60 -10.11 21.45
N GLU A 1001 -0.75 -11.35 20.99
CA GLU A 1001 -0.34 -11.83 19.66
C GLU A 1001 -1.51 -12.50 18.94
N VAL A 1002 -1.65 -12.22 17.63
CA VAL A 1002 -2.62 -12.90 16.77
C VAL A 1002 -1.89 -13.61 15.65
N PHE A 1003 -2.17 -14.90 15.48
CA PHE A 1003 -1.68 -15.72 14.39
C PHE A 1003 -2.76 -15.90 13.31
N VAL A 1004 -2.42 -15.58 12.06
CA VAL A 1004 -3.33 -15.68 10.92
C VAL A 1004 -2.83 -16.73 9.94
N THR A 1005 -3.75 -17.54 9.41
CA THR A 1005 -3.51 -18.41 8.25
C THR A 1005 -4.37 -17.94 7.08
N VAL A 1006 -3.74 -17.59 5.96
CA VAL A 1006 -4.39 -17.18 4.72
C VAL A 1006 -4.40 -18.35 3.75
N ASP A 1007 -5.58 -18.92 3.53
CA ASP A 1007 -5.82 -20.06 2.63
C ASP A 1007 -6.21 -19.58 1.22
N ILE A 1008 -6.06 -20.47 0.24
CA ILE A 1008 -6.50 -20.25 -1.16
C ILE A 1008 -8.02 -20.36 -1.29
#